data_AF-A0A1S8GSP7-F1
#
_entry.id   AF-A0A1S8GSP7-F1
#
_cell.length_a   1.000
_cell.length_b   1.000
_cell.length_c   1.000
_cell.angle_alpha   90.00
_cell.angle_beta   90.00
_cell.angle_gamma   90.00
#
_symmetry.space_group_name_H-M   'P 1'
#
loop_
_entity.id
_entity.type
_entity.pdbx_description
1 polymer ?
#
loop_
_entity_poly.entity_id
_entity_poly.type
_entity_poly.pdbx_seq_one_letter_code
_entity_poly.pdbx_strand_id
1 'polypeptide(L)'
;MTSTDSSQHDALRTAASVAEELGLPLYRLRSWESLYPVFKTEQRGDGQSYYDERAVMIVRNIARLLYQDGARSHEVVPQLKREGIIGDDTVSSSHGSEETTGEGVSLQSDQLKELQQENKTLNERLEEFGRIALSLKTLEDENTSLKEALEQAHDAVPQKEDEKAYLAELEEQNLVLQEAVERLTAEKKAHQQAEAGEKERQLQLDELRSELAGLQEEREETQALREKLEAVQASAQRLESENEALRLAGQKQRETEREETQALREKLEAVQASAQRLESENEALRLAGQKQRETEREEAQALREKLEAVQASAQRLESENEALRAAGQKQREIEAARGRTLEERNHELQKTIEQLRSEAKEHQREAESRKERLTQLEGLRGKLADMQVEHGRVQELTKELEEVRAEAERCHALEAENETLRTTDIKQREAAQVRYQTLEEETVSLRETVERLTTEVEKQLQNAEVKQGEFDELHGRFTALQAEQEQLHSLQQEEALQHKKLTSQLETLSGERQELVRKLEQSVLIMQSLEDENVRLKRSLKEGEEKQAAQAVIVEKVERLEAENDELRQEQAGFAEERERHAESLERIRALEGEGVVLQQRLAAQEMDSRLQAKRKSELDGLLRDLLGELAGMKKTLLSEKC
;
A
#
# COMPACT_ATOMS: atom_id res chain seq x y z
N MET A 1 -83.62 29.37 12.47
CA MET A 1 -83.82 30.32 11.36
C MET A 1 -82.43 30.76 10.94
N THR A 2 -81.67 29.97 10.18
CA THR A 2 -81.68 29.83 8.70
C THR A 2 -81.79 31.17 7.97
N SER A 3 -80.69 31.55 7.31
CA SER A 3 -80.58 31.90 5.88
C SER A 3 -79.35 32.79 5.69
N THR A 4 -78.23 32.21 5.21
CA THR A 4 -77.69 32.36 3.84
C THR A 4 -77.15 33.75 3.54
N ASP A 5 -75.82 33.89 3.53
CA ASP A 5 -75.13 34.70 2.52
C ASP A 5 -73.69 34.18 2.28
N SER A 6 -73.42 33.90 1.00
CA SER A 6 -72.14 33.69 0.28
C SER A 6 -70.94 33.07 1.04
N SER A 7 -70.57 31.79 0.91
CA SER A 7 -70.22 31.06 -0.32
C SER A 7 -69.46 31.90 -1.36
N GLN A 8 -68.14 32.02 -1.22
CA GLN A 8 -67.16 31.95 -2.34
C GLN A 8 -65.70 31.92 -1.82
N HIS A 9 -65.20 30.70 -1.60
CA HIS A 9 -63.83 30.21 -1.80
C HIS A 9 -62.59 31.05 -1.40
N ASP A 10 -62.07 30.88 -0.17
CA ASP A 10 -60.60 30.85 0.03
C ASP A 10 -60.11 29.41 -0.10
N ALA A 11 -60.22 28.86 -1.31
CA ALA A 11 -59.67 27.56 -1.64
C ALA A 11 -58.19 27.74 -2.00
N LEU A 12 -57.33 27.65 -1.00
CA LEU A 12 -55.87 27.55 -1.18
C LEU A 12 -55.54 26.44 -2.18
N ARG A 13 -54.94 26.79 -3.33
CA ARG A 13 -54.55 25.82 -4.37
C ARG A 13 -53.08 25.47 -4.25
N THR A 14 -52.73 24.19 -4.39
CA THR A 14 -51.33 23.75 -4.37
C THR A 14 -50.60 24.21 -5.64
N ALA A 15 -49.31 24.51 -5.51
CA ALA A 15 -48.44 24.87 -6.63
C ALA A 15 -48.52 23.88 -7.81
N ALA A 16 -48.62 22.58 -7.52
CA ALA A 16 -48.74 21.53 -8.52
C ALA A 16 -50.07 21.61 -9.30
N SER A 17 -51.19 21.87 -8.60
CA SER A 17 -52.50 22.03 -9.25
C SER A 17 -52.57 23.31 -10.10
N VAL A 18 -51.97 24.41 -9.64
CA VAL A 18 -51.89 25.67 -10.40
C VAL A 18 -50.99 25.52 -11.64
N ALA A 19 -49.87 24.80 -11.52
CA ALA A 19 -48.99 24.48 -12.64
C ALA A 19 -49.70 23.66 -13.73
N GLU A 20 -50.46 22.64 -13.32
CA GLU A 20 -51.24 21.79 -14.21
C GLU A 20 -52.37 22.57 -14.92
N GLU A 21 -53.08 23.45 -14.20
CA GLU A 21 -54.14 24.28 -14.78
C GLU A 21 -53.61 25.26 -15.84
N LEU A 22 -52.40 25.78 -15.66
CA LEU A 22 -51.77 26.74 -16.59
C LEU A 22 -50.92 26.07 -17.68
N GLY A 23 -50.73 24.75 -17.62
CA GLY A 23 -49.86 24.02 -18.54
C GLY A 23 -48.39 24.42 -18.42
N LEU A 24 -47.94 24.83 -17.24
CA LEU A 24 -46.57 25.30 -16.99
C LEU A 24 -45.79 24.32 -16.11
N PRO A 25 -44.47 24.13 -16.34
CA PRO A 25 -43.65 23.32 -15.44
C PRO A 25 -43.59 23.89 -14.02
N LEU A 26 -43.69 23.03 -13.00
CA LEU A 26 -43.73 23.42 -11.58
C LEU A 26 -42.52 24.27 -11.14
N TYR A 27 -41.32 23.99 -11.67
CA TYR A 27 -40.12 24.76 -11.34
C TYR A 27 -40.22 26.23 -11.79
N ARG A 28 -40.99 26.54 -12.85
CA ARG A 28 -41.18 27.92 -13.32
C ARG A 28 -41.99 28.75 -12.34
N LEU A 29 -43.02 28.16 -11.72
CA LEU A 29 -43.78 28.82 -10.66
C LEU A 29 -42.89 29.13 -9.46
N ARG A 30 -42.07 28.18 -9.03
CA ARG A 30 -41.09 28.39 -7.96
C ARG A 30 -40.07 29.47 -8.33
N SER A 31 -39.59 29.53 -9.57
CA SER A 31 -38.71 30.61 -10.02
C SER A 31 -39.41 31.98 -9.99
N TRP A 32 -40.69 32.04 -10.36
CA TRP A 32 -41.46 33.28 -10.36
C TRP A 32 -41.76 33.80 -8.96
N GLU A 33 -41.90 32.93 -7.96
CA GLU A 33 -41.98 33.34 -6.54
C GLU A 33 -40.76 34.20 -6.15
N SER A 34 -39.55 33.83 -6.60
CA SER A 34 -38.33 34.59 -6.32
C SER A 34 -38.14 35.81 -7.22
N LEU A 35 -38.55 35.74 -8.50
CA LEU A 35 -38.32 36.81 -9.48
C LEU A 35 -39.35 37.94 -9.38
N TYR A 36 -40.56 37.62 -8.94
CA TYR A 36 -41.67 38.56 -8.87
C TYR A 36 -42.27 38.54 -7.47
N PRO A 37 -41.73 39.32 -6.50
CA PRO A 37 -42.21 39.37 -5.13
C PRO A 37 -43.52 40.18 -5.01
N VAL A 38 -44.48 39.91 -5.89
CA VAL A 38 -45.76 40.63 -6.01
C VAL A 38 -46.96 39.76 -5.62
N PHE A 39 -46.76 38.45 -5.53
CA PHE A 39 -47.73 37.51 -4.98
C PHE A 39 -47.07 36.73 -3.84
N LYS A 40 -47.84 36.46 -2.77
CA LYS A 40 -47.37 35.67 -1.63
C LYS A 40 -47.90 34.25 -1.74
N THR A 41 -47.08 33.29 -1.34
CA THR A 41 -47.47 31.90 -1.16
C THR A 41 -47.41 31.55 0.31
N GLU A 42 -48.39 30.81 0.80
CA GLU A 42 -48.36 30.29 2.16
C GLU A 42 -47.66 28.92 2.15
N GLN A 43 -46.59 28.79 2.93
CA GLN A 43 -45.99 27.50 3.19
C GLN A 43 -46.66 26.88 4.40
N ARG A 44 -47.35 25.75 4.21
CA ARG A 44 -47.76 24.90 5.32
C ARG A 44 -46.58 24.03 5.74
N GLY A 45 -46.64 23.49 6.96
CA GLY A 45 -45.59 22.63 7.54
C GLY A 45 -45.33 21.32 6.79
N ASP A 46 -46.00 21.09 5.66
CA ASP A 46 -45.81 19.97 4.73
C ASP A 46 -44.83 20.30 3.58
N GLY A 47 -44.26 21.50 3.55
CA GLY A 47 -43.28 21.92 2.54
C GLY A 47 -43.90 22.18 1.15
N GLN A 48 -45.22 22.28 1.06
CA GLN A 48 -45.91 22.65 -0.17
C GLN A 48 -46.31 24.13 -0.15
N SER A 49 -46.12 24.82 -1.28
CA SER A 49 -46.57 26.20 -1.47
C SER A 49 -48.04 26.22 -1.89
N TYR A 50 -48.86 26.93 -1.11
CA TYR A 50 -50.27 27.17 -1.40
C TYR A 50 -50.45 28.60 -1.93
N TYR A 51 -51.27 28.73 -2.98
CA TYR A 51 -51.58 29.99 -3.64
C TYR A 51 -53.02 30.39 -3.31
N ASP A 52 -53.17 31.64 -2.87
CA ASP A 52 -54.48 32.29 -2.74
C ASP A 52 -55.08 32.55 -4.13
N GLU A 53 -56.40 32.72 -4.20
CA GLU A 53 -57.08 33.01 -5.47
C GLU A 53 -56.52 34.28 -6.15
N ARG A 54 -56.14 35.28 -5.35
CA ARG A 54 -55.47 36.49 -5.84
C ARG A 54 -54.07 36.21 -6.38
N ALA A 55 -53.29 35.34 -5.74
CA ALA A 55 -51.97 34.95 -6.22
C ALA A 55 -52.07 34.16 -7.54
N VAL A 56 -53.05 33.26 -7.66
CA VAL A 56 -53.33 32.52 -8.90
C VAL A 56 -53.71 33.47 -10.04
N MET A 57 -54.51 34.51 -9.77
CA MET A 57 -54.85 35.53 -10.77
C MET A 57 -53.61 36.31 -11.25
N ILE A 58 -52.69 36.68 -10.36
CA ILE A 58 -51.45 37.37 -10.74
C ILE A 58 -50.56 36.45 -11.59
N VAL A 59 -50.38 35.20 -11.19
CA VAL A 59 -49.60 34.20 -11.93
C VAL A 59 -50.17 33.96 -13.33
N ARG A 60 -51.50 33.91 -13.48
CA ARG A 60 -52.17 33.85 -14.80
C ARG A 60 -51.80 35.01 -15.70
N ASN A 61 -51.80 36.22 -15.15
CA ASN A 61 -51.45 37.40 -15.92
C ASN A 61 -49.96 37.48 -16.24
N ILE A 62 -49.09 37.03 -15.33
CA ILE A 62 -47.65 36.84 -15.63
C ILE A 62 -47.47 35.87 -16.80
N ALA A 63 -48.17 34.73 -16.78
CA ALA A 63 -48.11 33.75 -17.86
C ALA A 63 -48.62 34.32 -19.20
N ARG A 64 -49.72 35.08 -19.18
CA ARG A 64 -50.25 35.79 -20.35
C ARG A 64 -49.20 36.76 -20.91
N LEU A 65 -48.64 37.63 -20.07
CA LEU A 65 -47.69 38.64 -20.51
C LEU A 65 -46.42 38.02 -21.10
N LEU A 66 -45.89 36.96 -20.47
CA LEU A 66 -44.66 36.33 -20.91
C LEU A 66 -44.83 35.46 -22.17
N TYR A 67 -45.89 34.64 -22.24
CA TYR A 67 -46.03 33.65 -23.30
C TYR A 67 -46.96 34.10 -24.44
N GLN A 68 -47.95 34.95 -24.17
CA GLN A 68 -48.87 35.43 -25.20
C GLN A 68 -48.45 36.81 -25.73
N ASP A 69 -48.08 37.73 -24.83
CA ASP A 69 -47.76 39.11 -25.22
C ASP A 69 -46.26 39.34 -25.50
N GLY A 70 -45.41 38.33 -25.24
CA GLY A 70 -43.97 38.37 -25.50
C GLY A 70 -43.19 39.37 -24.65
N ALA A 71 -43.74 39.77 -23.49
CA ALA A 71 -43.10 40.71 -22.58
C ALA A 71 -41.77 40.13 -22.06
N ARG A 72 -40.76 40.99 -21.93
CA ARG A 72 -39.48 40.58 -21.34
C ARG A 72 -39.62 40.50 -19.83
N SER A 73 -38.85 39.62 -19.18
CA SER A 73 -39.00 39.32 -17.75
C SER A 73 -38.98 40.55 -16.82
N HIS A 74 -38.29 41.63 -17.19
CA HIS A 74 -38.23 42.88 -16.40
C HIS A 74 -39.42 43.83 -16.61
N GLU A 75 -40.19 43.65 -17.69
CA GLU A 75 -41.31 44.52 -18.07
C GLU A 75 -42.64 44.07 -17.46
N VAL A 76 -42.69 42.82 -16.97
CA VAL A 76 -43.89 42.16 -16.42
C VAL A 76 -44.47 42.90 -15.20
N VAL A 77 -43.66 43.25 -14.20
CA VAL A 77 -44.15 43.94 -12.99
C VAL A 77 -44.68 45.36 -13.29
N PRO A 78 -43.99 46.20 -14.07
CA PRO A 78 -44.54 47.49 -14.52
C PRO A 78 -45.85 47.37 -15.30
N GLN A 79 -46.00 46.35 -16.16
CA GLN A 79 -47.22 46.13 -16.93
C GLN A 79 -48.39 45.69 -16.04
N LEU A 80 -48.16 44.78 -15.09
CA LEU A 80 -49.20 44.36 -14.14
C LEU A 80 -49.68 45.50 -13.23
N LYS A 81 -48.79 46.44 -12.87
CA LYS A 81 -49.17 47.67 -12.16
C LYS A 81 -50.02 48.60 -13.04
N ARG A 82 -49.65 48.75 -14.32
CA ARG A 82 -50.40 49.58 -15.28
C ARG A 82 -51.81 49.03 -15.56
N GLU A 83 -51.95 47.70 -15.58
CA GLU A 83 -53.24 47.01 -15.73
C GLU A 83 -54.08 47.02 -14.43
N GLY A 84 -53.56 47.58 -13.33
CA GLY A 84 -54.28 47.70 -12.05
C GLY A 84 -54.40 46.39 -11.27
N ILE A 85 -53.66 45.34 -11.66
CA ILE A 85 -53.73 44.00 -11.08
C ILE A 85 -52.99 43.94 -9.73
N ILE A 86 -51.96 44.77 -9.54
CA ILE A 86 -51.16 44.88 -8.32
C ILE A 86 -51.17 46.34 -7.81
N GLY A 87 -51.32 46.53 -6.49
CA GLY A 87 -51.30 47.85 -5.84
C GLY A 87 -49.89 48.40 -5.60
N ASP A 88 -49.74 49.72 -5.54
CA ASP A 88 -48.44 50.39 -5.64
C ASP A 88 -47.50 50.16 -4.42
N ASP A 89 -48.06 49.79 -3.27
CA ASP A 89 -47.36 49.74 -1.97
C ASP A 89 -46.66 48.40 -1.62
N THR A 90 -46.57 47.44 -2.54
CA THR A 90 -46.24 46.03 -2.18
C THR A 90 -44.76 45.61 -2.22
N VAL A 91 -43.81 46.48 -2.60
CA VAL A 91 -42.40 46.06 -2.89
C VAL A 91 -41.37 46.51 -1.82
N SER A 92 -41.79 47.03 -0.66
CA SER A 92 -40.85 47.55 0.35
C SER A 92 -41.04 46.89 1.73
N SER A 93 -40.65 45.62 1.89
CA SER A 93 -40.17 45.06 3.18
C SER A 93 -39.82 43.57 3.05
N SER A 94 -38.53 43.22 3.15
CA SER A 94 -37.97 42.13 3.98
C SER A 94 -36.58 41.69 3.47
N HIS A 95 -35.55 42.03 4.24
CA HIS A 95 -34.21 41.45 4.22
C HIS A 95 -33.82 41.24 5.69
N GLY A 96 -33.54 40.00 6.07
CA GLY A 96 -33.12 39.67 7.44
C GLY A 96 -32.67 38.21 7.56
N SER A 97 -31.34 38.02 7.50
CA SER A 97 -30.49 37.01 8.16
C SER A 97 -30.83 35.51 8.04
N GLU A 98 -29.88 34.71 7.52
CA GLU A 98 -28.94 33.93 8.35
C GLU A 98 -27.86 33.24 7.49
N GLU A 99 -26.61 33.29 7.97
CA GLU A 99 -25.44 32.58 7.43
C GLU A 99 -25.51 31.10 7.81
N THR A 100 -25.33 30.19 6.85
CA THR A 100 -24.68 28.89 7.08
C THR A 100 -23.85 28.48 5.86
N THR A 101 -22.75 27.82 6.15
CA THR A 101 -21.60 27.40 5.35
C THR A 101 -21.90 26.50 4.14
N GLY A 102 -21.12 26.66 3.05
CA GLY A 102 -21.04 25.67 1.98
C GLY A 102 -20.23 26.15 0.77
N GLU A 103 -18.95 25.81 0.74
CA GLU A 103 -18.03 25.98 -0.40
C GLU A 103 -18.64 25.37 -1.67
N GLY A 104 -18.90 26.20 -2.69
CA GLY A 104 -19.55 25.77 -3.93
C GLY A 104 -20.07 26.92 -4.81
N VAL A 105 -20.18 28.14 -4.27
CA VAL A 105 -20.73 29.30 -5.00
C VAL A 105 -19.64 30.26 -5.54
N SER A 106 -18.36 30.11 -5.16
CA SER A 106 -17.31 31.06 -5.63
C SER A 106 -16.96 30.89 -7.12
N LEU A 107 -16.89 29.65 -7.62
CA LEU A 107 -16.54 29.36 -9.03
C LEU A 107 -17.57 29.91 -10.04
N GLN A 108 -18.85 29.95 -9.69
CA GLN A 108 -19.90 30.52 -10.56
C GLN A 108 -19.94 32.06 -10.51
N SER A 109 -19.56 32.67 -9.38
CA SER A 109 -19.47 34.13 -9.26
C SER A 109 -18.34 34.70 -10.10
N ASP A 110 -17.21 34.01 -10.17
CA ASP A 110 -16.04 34.47 -10.92
C ASP A 110 -16.23 34.30 -12.43
N GLN A 111 -16.84 33.19 -12.88
CA GLN A 111 -17.27 33.02 -14.27
C GLN A 111 -18.28 34.10 -14.71
N LEU A 112 -19.20 34.51 -13.83
CA LEU A 112 -20.17 35.56 -14.14
C LEU A 112 -19.50 36.94 -14.29
N LYS A 113 -18.46 37.23 -13.50
CA LYS A 113 -17.69 38.47 -13.62
C LYS A 113 -16.84 38.49 -14.89
N GLU A 114 -16.26 37.36 -15.26
CA GLU A 114 -15.48 37.22 -16.49
C GLU A 114 -16.37 37.42 -17.73
N LEU A 115 -17.54 36.78 -17.77
CA LEU A 115 -18.53 37.00 -18.84
C LEU A 115 -19.07 38.44 -18.89
N GLN A 116 -19.18 39.12 -17.74
CA GLN A 116 -19.53 40.53 -17.70
C GLN A 116 -18.43 41.44 -18.25
N GLN A 117 -17.15 41.11 -17.97
CA GLN A 117 -16.01 41.82 -18.54
C GLN A 117 -15.92 41.58 -20.06
N GLU A 118 -16.09 40.34 -20.53
CA GLU A 118 -16.10 40.04 -21.96
C GLU A 118 -17.20 40.83 -22.70
N ASN A 119 -18.42 40.85 -22.18
CA ASN A 119 -19.52 41.64 -22.76
C ASN A 119 -19.21 43.13 -22.82
N LYS A 120 -18.51 43.67 -21.80
CA LYS A 120 -18.07 45.06 -21.81
C LYS A 120 -17.05 45.32 -22.92
N THR A 121 -16.04 44.45 -23.06
CA THR A 121 -15.03 44.59 -24.13
C THR A 121 -15.63 44.43 -25.53
N LEU A 122 -16.62 43.55 -25.69
CA LEU A 122 -17.33 43.37 -26.95
C LEU A 122 -18.16 44.60 -27.34
N ASN A 123 -18.81 45.26 -26.36
CA ASN A 123 -19.52 46.51 -26.61
C ASN A 123 -18.56 47.66 -26.99
N GLU A 124 -17.41 47.77 -26.32
CA GLU A 124 -16.38 48.77 -26.66
C GLU A 124 -15.86 48.55 -28.10
N ARG A 125 -15.62 47.29 -28.50
CA ARG A 125 -15.26 46.94 -29.88
C ARG A 125 -16.37 47.27 -30.88
N LEU A 126 -17.63 47.03 -30.54
CA LEU A 126 -18.78 47.39 -31.39
C LEU A 126 -18.87 48.91 -31.60
N GLU A 127 -18.58 49.72 -30.57
CA GLU A 127 -18.50 51.17 -30.71
C GLU A 127 -17.33 51.61 -31.60
N GLU A 128 -16.17 50.96 -31.52
CA GLU A 128 -15.04 51.20 -32.43
C GLU A 128 -15.40 50.88 -33.89
N PHE A 129 -16.06 49.75 -34.14
CA PHE A 129 -16.56 49.41 -35.48
C PHE A 129 -17.57 50.45 -36.00
N GLY A 130 -18.42 50.99 -35.12
CA GLY A 130 -19.33 52.09 -35.46
C GLY A 130 -18.59 53.37 -35.90
N ARG A 131 -17.47 53.71 -35.26
CA ARG A 131 -16.63 54.86 -35.65
C ARG A 131 -15.94 54.65 -36.99
N ILE A 132 -15.43 53.44 -37.23
CA ILE A 132 -14.80 53.09 -38.51
C ILE A 132 -15.83 53.16 -39.66
N ALA A 133 -17.05 52.68 -39.45
CA ALA A 133 -18.12 52.75 -40.46
C ALA A 133 -18.48 54.20 -40.84
N LEU A 134 -18.49 55.12 -39.86
CA LEU A 134 -18.70 56.55 -40.13
C LEU A 134 -17.53 57.16 -40.92
N SER A 135 -16.29 56.77 -40.64
CA SER A 135 -15.11 57.25 -41.38
C SER A 135 -15.05 56.73 -42.83
N LEU A 136 -15.55 55.52 -43.08
CA LEU A 136 -15.66 54.98 -44.43
C LEU A 136 -16.70 55.74 -45.25
N LYS A 137 -17.84 56.09 -44.64
CA LYS A 137 -18.87 56.88 -45.31
C LYS A 137 -18.38 58.28 -45.69
N THR A 138 -17.60 58.94 -44.81
CA THR A 138 -16.99 60.24 -45.15
C THR A 138 -15.98 60.13 -46.29
N LEU A 139 -15.19 59.05 -46.34
CA LEU A 139 -14.25 58.82 -47.45
C LEU A 139 -14.96 58.51 -48.78
N GLU A 140 -16.13 57.85 -48.74
CA GLU A 140 -16.96 57.64 -49.93
C GLU A 140 -17.52 58.95 -50.46
N ASP A 141 -18.02 59.83 -49.58
CA ASP A 141 -18.51 61.17 -49.94
C ASP A 141 -17.38 62.07 -50.48
N GLU A 142 -16.16 61.95 -49.95
CA GLU A 142 -14.98 62.64 -50.49
C GLU A 142 -14.62 62.12 -51.89
N ASN A 143 -14.67 60.80 -52.12
CA ASN A 143 -14.37 60.21 -53.42
C ASN A 143 -15.40 60.54 -54.51
N THR A 144 -16.68 60.71 -54.16
CA THR A 144 -17.68 61.19 -55.12
C THR A 144 -17.42 62.65 -55.49
N SER A 145 -17.08 63.50 -54.50
CA SER A 145 -16.72 64.90 -54.76
C SER A 145 -15.47 65.04 -55.65
N LEU A 146 -14.46 64.18 -55.46
CA LEU A 146 -13.26 64.17 -56.28
C LEU A 146 -13.53 63.70 -57.71
N LYS A 147 -14.45 62.74 -57.91
CA LYS A 147 -14.89 62.33 -59.25
C LYS A 147 -15.62 63.44 -59.99
N GLU A 148 -16.51 64.17 -59.33
CA GLU A 148 -17.19 65.33 -59.91
C GLU A 148 -16.21 66.46 -60.25
N ALA A 149 -15.19 66.69 -59.42
CA ALA A 149 -14.13 67.65 -59.70
C ALA A 149 -13.23 67.23 -60.89
N LEU A 150 -12.97 65.92 -61.04
CA LEU A 150 -12.17 65.40 -62.15
C LEU A 150 -12.91 65.49 -63.49
N GLU A 151 -14.23 65.29 -63.49
CA GLU A 151 -15.09 65.41 -64.67
C GLU A 151 -15.16 66.87 -65.15
N GLN A 152 -15.15 67.84 -64.23
CA GLN A 152 -15.08 69.28 -64.56
C GLN A 152 -13.71 69.75 -65.07
N ALA A 153 -12.63 69.06 -64.72
CA ALA A 153 -11.27 69.38 -65.20
C ALA A 153 -10.99 68.85 -66.62
N HIS A 154 -11.79 67.92 -67.13
CA HIS A 154 -11.56 67.30 -68.44
C HIS A 154 -11.98 68.20 -69.64
N ASP A 155 -12.72 69.29 -69.39
CA ASP A 155 -13.25 70.21 -70.42
C ASP A 155 -12.29 71.36 -70.81
N ALA A 156 -11.08 71.42 -70.23
CA ALA A 156 -10.10 72.47 -70.50
C ALA A 156 -8.82 71.92 -71.16
N VAL A 157 -8.80 71.81 -72.50
CA VAL A 157 -7.56 71.52 -73.26
C VAL A 157 -7.36 72.53 -74.40
N PRO A 158 -6.25 73.31 -74.39
CA PRO A 158 -5.74 73.98 -75.58
C PRO A 158 -4.43 73.36 -76.13
N GLN A 159 -4.47 73.04 -77.43
CA GLN A 159 -3.48 73.22 -78.51
C GLN A 159 -1.98 72.79 -78.37
N LYS A 160 -1.70 71.54 -78.77
CA LYS A 160 -0.75 71.02 -79.80
C LYS A 160 0.56 71.72 -80.25
N GLU A 161 1.23 72.53 -79.45
CA GLU A 161 2.68 72.84 -79.70
C GLU A 161 3.62 72.43 -78.56
N ASP A 162 3.09 72.02 -77.41
CA ASP A 162 3.89 71.52 -76.27
C ASP A 162 4.00 69.98 -76.22
N GLU A 163 3.43 69.22 -77.17
CA GLU A 163 3.40 67.74 -77.12
C GLU A 163 4.80 67.12 -77.03
N LYS A 164 5.82 67.69 -77.67
CA LYS A 164 7.19 67.15 -77.60
C LYS A 164 7.91 67.47 -76.29
N ALA A 165 7.70 68.66 -75.74
CA ALA A 165 8.26 69.04 -74.44
C ALA A 165 7.55 68.27 -73.32
N TYR A 166 6.22 68.16 -73.42
CA TYR A 166 5.38 67.36 -72.54
C TYR A 166 5.74 65.87 -72.60
N LEU A 167 5.98 65.30 -73.79
CA LEU A 167 6.43 63.90 -73.93
C LEU A 167 7.83 63.68 -73.35
N ALA A 168 8.78 64.60 -73.53
CA ALA A 168 10.12 64.48 -72.96
C ALA A 168 10.10 64.57 -71.42
N GLU A 169 9.29 65.48 -70.86
CA GLU A 169 9.07 65.58 -69.43
C GLU A 169 8.33 64.34 -68.88
N LEU A 170 7.40 63.76 -69.66
CA LEU A 170 6.76 62.49 -69.34
C LEU A 170 7.74 61.31 -69.35
N GLU A 171 8.68 61.28 -70.31
CA GLU A 171 9.72 60.24 -70.40
C GLU A 171 10.68 60.31 -69.22
N GLU A 172 11.10 61.52 -68.81
CA GLU A 172 11.92 61.74 -67.62
C GLU A 172 11.18 61.34 -66.34
N GLN A 173 9.91 61.73 -66.20
CA GLN A 173 9.06 61.31 -65.09
C GLN A 173 8.85 59.79 -65.08
N ASN A 174 8.68 59.14 -66.24
CA ASN A 174 8.53 57.69 -66.33
C ASN A 174 9.82 56.96 -65.93
N LEU A 175 11.00 57.52 -66.22
CA LEU A 175 12.27 56.96 -65.78
C LEU A 175 12.42 57.05 -64.25
N VAL A 176 12.10 58.21 -63.67
CA VAL A 176 12.11 58.39 -62.20
C VAL A 176 11.09 57.46 -61.52
N LEU A 177 9.92 57.26 -62.14
CA LEU A 177 8.91 56.32 -61.65
C LEU A 177 9.40 54.86 -61.76
N GLN A 178 10.10 54.49 -62.84
CA GLN A 178 10.70 53.16 -62.96
C GLN A 178 11.74 52.92 -61.87
N GLU A 179 12.64 53.88 -61.62
CA GLU A 179 13.62 53.79 -60.53
C GLU A 179 12.94 53.71 -59.15
N ALA A 180 11.85 54.46 -58.93
CA ALA A 180 11.08 54.40 -57.69
C ALA A 180 10.38 53.04 -57.51
N VAL A 181 9.83 52.46 -58.58
CA VAL A 181 9.23 51.13 -58.57
C VAL A 181 10.28 50.05 -58.31
N GLU A 182 11.47 50.16 -58.90
CA GLU A 182 12.58 49.24 -58.61
C GLU A 182 13.04 49.33 -57.16
N ARG A 183 13.13 50.53 -56.59
CA ARG A 183 13.41 50.71 -55.14
C ARG A 183 12.32 50.12 -54.26
N LEU A 184 11.06 50.42 -54.52
CA LEU A 184 9.92 49.89 -53.75
C LEU A 184 9.80 48.37 -53.87
N THR A 185 10.13 47.79 -55.03
CA THR A 185 10.15 46.33 -55.19
C THR A 185 11.32 45.67 -54.46
N ALA A 186 12.48 46.33 -54.39
CA ALA A 186 13.61 45.88 -53.58
C ALA A 186 13.29 45.96 -52.07
N GLU A 187 12.71 47.07 -51.61
CA GLU A 187 12.26 47.24 -50.22
C GLU A 187 11.17 46.22 -49.85
N LYS A 188 10.21 45.96 -50.74
CA LYS A 188 9.20 44.92 -50.54
C LYS A 188 9.81 43.53 -50.42
N LYS A 189 10.81 43.19 -51.25
CA LYS A 189 11.53 41.91 -51.14
C LYS A 189 12.30 41.81 -49.82
N ALA A 190 12.93 42.89 -49.36
CA ALA A 190 13.60 42.93 -48.06
C ALA A 190 12.62 42.75 -46.90
N HIS A 191 11.45 43.39 -46.93
CA HIS A 191 10.39 43.20 -45.95
C HIS A 191 9.86 41.76 -45.94
N GLN A 192 9.63 41.15 -47.11
CA GLN A 192 9.20 39.76 -47.20
C GLN A 192 10.23 38.78 -46.63
N GLN A 193 11.53 39.05 -46.83
CA GLN A 193 12.60 38.26 -46.23
C GLN A 193 12.66 38.45 -44.70
N ALA A 194 12.44 39.67 -44.20
CA ALA A 194 12.36 39.94 -42.77
C ALA A 194 11.15 39.25 -42.11
N GLU A 195 9.98 39.31 -42.74
CA GLU A 195 8.77 38.60 -42.29
C GLU A 195 8.95 37.08 -42.30
N ALA A 196 9.67 36.53 -43.29
CA ALA A 196 10.01 35.11 -43.31
C ALA A 196 10.92 34.73 -42.13
N GLY A 197 11.95 35.55 -41.85
CA GLY A 197 12.82 35.35 -40.70
C GLY A 197 12.10 35.51 -39.34
N GLU A 198 11.11 36.39 -39.23
CA GLU A 198 10.26 36.50 -38.04
C GLU A 198 9.35 35.28 -37.86
N LYS A 199 8.78 34.75 -38.95
CA LYS A 199 7.98 33.51 -38.90
C LYS A 199 8.82 32.31 -38.48
N GLU A 200 10.06 32.18 -38.97
CA GLU A 200 10.97 31.13 -38.53
C GLU A 200 11.30 31.24 -37.03
N ARG A 201 11.52 32.46 -36.52
CA ARG A 201 11.72 32.68 -35.08
C ARG A 201 10.46 32.38 -34.26
N GLN A 202 9.27 32.71 -34.78
CA GLN A 202 8.00 32.34 -34.14
C GLN A 202 7.83 30.83 -34.06
N LEU A 203 8.12 30.10 -35.14
CA LEU A 203 8.07 28.63 -35.13
C LEU A 203 9.03 28.04 -34.11
N GLN A 204 10.27 28.56 -34.02
CA GLN A 204 11.22 28.13 -33.00
C GLN A 204 10.74 28.44 -31.57
N LEU A 205 10.12 29.60 -31.35
CA LEU A 205 9.55 29.94 -30.05
C LEU A 205 8.36 29.04 -29.67
N ASP A 206 7.52 28.69 -30.63
CA ASP A 206 6.38 27.81 -30.40
C ASP A 206 6.82 26.36 -30.15
N GLU A 207 7.87 25.90 -30.84
CA GLU A 207 8.51 24.61 -30.58
C GLU A 207 9.10 24.55 -29.16
N LEU A 208 9.87 25.58 -28.75
CA LEU A 208 10.40 25.67 -27.39
C LEU A 208 9.30 25.77 -26.33
N ARG A 209 8.17 26.44 -26.62
CA ARG A 209 7.01 26.49 -25.72
C ARG A 209 6.35 25.13 -25.57
N SER A 210 6.25 24.37 -26.65
CA SER A 210 5.74 22.99 -26.62
C SER A 210 6.63 22.08 -25.79
N GLU A 211 7.95 22.19 -25.93
CA GLU A 211 8.91 21.46 -25.10
C GLU A 211 8.80 21.85 -23.61
N LEU A 212 8.65 23.16 -23.33
CA LEU A 212 8.46 23.66 -21.97
C LEU A 212 7.16 23.15 -21.33
N ALA A 213 6.07 23.07 -22.10
CA ALA A 213 4.81 22.50 -21.65
C ALA A 213 4.96 21.00 -21.33
N GLY A 214 5.62 20.23 -22.20
CA GLY A 214 5.90 18.81 -21.93
C GLY A 214 6.72 18.59 -20.66
N LEU A 215 7.77 19.41 -20.45
CA LEU A 215 8.57 19.35 -19.21
C LEU A 215 7.79 19.78 -17.96
N GLN A 216 6.78 20.64 -18.10
CA GLN A 216 5.88 21.01 -17.00
C GLN A 216 4.96 19.86 -16.64
N GLU A 217 4.36 19.19 -17.64
CA GLU A 217 3.55 17.98 -17.42
C GLU A 217 4.36 16.88 -16.72
N GLU A 218 5.58 16.59 -17.19
CA GLU A 218 6.47 15.62 -16.53
C GLU A 218 6.79 16.02 -15.08
N ARG A 219 6.97 17.32 -14.81
CA ARG A 219 7.17 17.81 -13.43
C ARG A 219 5.93 17.61 -12.57
N GLU A 220 4.75 17.90 -13.08
CA GLU A 220 3.49 17.68 -12.37
C GLU A 220 3.25 16.20 -12.09
N GLU A 221 3.54 15.32 -13.05
CA GLU A 221 3.49 13.87 -12.85
C GLU A 221 4.48 13.40 -11.77
N THR A 222 5.73 13.87 -11.81
CA THR A 222 6.72 13.53 -10.77
C THR A 222 6.33 14.08 -9.40
N GLN A 223 5.70 15.25 -9.33
CA GLN A 223 5.18 15.81 -8.08
C GLN A 223 4.02 14.99 -7.55
N ALA A 224 3.06 14.60 -8.40
CA ALA A 224 1.95 13.73 -8.01
C ALA A 224 2.43 12.36 -7.52
N LEU A 225 3.49 11.80 -8.13
CA LEU A 225 4.12 10.56 -7.67
C LEU A 225 4.81 10.74 -6.30
N ARG A 226 5.44 11.89 -6.04
CA ARG A 226 6.02 12.21 -4.72
C ARG A 226 4.95 12.35 -3.65
N GLU A 227 3.86 13.04 -3.93
CA GLU A 227 2.73 13.16 -3.00
C GLU A 227 2.10 11.79 -2.69
N LYS A 228 1.97 10.92 -3.70
CA LYS A 228 1.54 9.52 -3.48
C LYS A 228 2.54 8.74 -2.62
N LEU A 229 3.85 8.92 -2.84
CA LEU A 229 4.88 8.26 -2.03
C LEU A 229 4.82 8.74 -0.56
N GLU A 230 4.66 10.04 -0.33
CA GLU A 230 4.49 10.61 1.01
C GLU A 230 3.22 10.08 1.70
N ALA A 231 2.11 9.96 0.96
CA ALA A 231 0.88 9.37 1.48
C ALA A 231 1.06 7.89 1.87
N VAL A 232 1.79 7.11 1.08
CA VAL A 232 2.12 5.71 1.39
C VAL A 232 3.07 5.61 2.58
N GLN A 233 4.05 6.51 2.70
CA GLN A 233 4.93 6.56 3.86
C GLN A 233 4.16 6.91 5.14
N ALA A 234 3.22 7.86 5.06
CA ALA A 234 2.36 8.21 6.18
C ALA A 234 1.43 7.05 6.60
N SER A 235 0.89 6.29 5.64
CA SER A 235 0.09 5.11 5.96
C SER A 235 0.91 3.98 6.56
N ALA A 236 2.14 3.77 6.08
CA ALA A 236 3.08 2.81 6.67
C ALA A 236 3.42 3.18 8.13
N GLN A 237 3.73 4.45 8.42
CA GLN A 237 3.99 4.91 9.78
C GLN A 237 2.78 4.73 10.71
N ARG A 238 1.56 4.98 10.21
CA ARG A 238 0.33 4.71 10.96
C ARG A 238 0.21 3.23 11.30
N LEU A 239 0.40 2.34 10.34
CA LEU A 239 0.35 0.90 10.55
C LEU A 239 1.45 0.43 11.53
N GLU A 240 2.65 1.01 11.48
CA GLU A 240 3.71 0.72 12.45
C GLU A 240 3.28 1.12 13.86
N SER A 241 2.76 2.34 14.05
CA SER A 241 2.26 2.79 15.36
C SER A 241 1.07 1.95 15.87
N GLU A 242 0.18 1.51 14.98
CA GLU A 242 -0.94 0.64 15.32
C GLU A 242 -0.46 -0.75 15.72
N ASN A 243 0.50 -1.32 14.99
CA ASN A 243 1.12 -2.60 15.35
C ASN A 243 1.88 -2.53 16.69
N GLU A 244 2.55 -1.42 16.98
CA GLU A 244 3.17 -1.19 18.29
C GLU A 244 2.12 -1.10 19.41
N ALA A 245 1.02 -0.38 19.17
CA ALA A 245 -0.09 -0.30 20.13
C ALA A 245 -0.73 -1.67 20.38
N LEU A 246 -0.95 -2.47 19.34
CA LEU A 246 -1.45 -3.85 19.45
C LEU A 246 -0.46 -4.75 20.20
N ARG A 247 0.85 -4.60 19.98
CA ARG A 247 1.87 -5.34 20.73
C ARG A 247 1.85 -4.98 22.22
N LEU A 248 1.76 -3.70 22.54
CA LEU A 248 1.66 -3.23 23.94
C LEU A 248 0.35 -3.69 24.60
N ALA A 249 -0.77 -3.65 23.87
CA ALA A 249 -2.04 -4.17 24.34
C ALA A 249 -1.97 -5.69 24.60
N GLY A 250 -1.37 -6.45 23.69
CA GLY A 250 -1.15 -7.89 23.88
C GLY A 250 -0.20 -8.22 25.02
N GLN A 251 0.82 -7.39 25.29
CA GLN A 251 1.67 -7.53 26.48
C GLN A 251 0.88 -7.28 27.76
N LYS A 252 0.10 -6.20 27.82
CA LYS A 252 -0.76 -5.89 28.98
C LYS A 252 -1.77 -7.00 29.26
N GLN A 253 -2.42 -7.54 28.22
CA GLN A 253 -3.34 -8.68 28.38
C GLN A 253 -2.63 -9.92 28.95
N ARG A 254 -1.43 -10.23 28.47
CA ARG A 254 -0.64 -11.35 29.01
C ARG A 254 -0.21 -11.10 30.46
N GLU A 255 0.07 -9.85 30.83
CA GLU A 255 0.36 -9.48 32.22
C GLU A 255 -0.88 -9.63 33.10
N THR A 256 -2.04 -9.15 32.67
CA THR A 256 -3.29 -9.33 33.43
C THR A 256 -3.67 -10.80 33.55
N GLU A 257 -3.53 -11.60 32.49
CA GLU A 257 -3.75 -13.05 32.54
C GLU A 257 -2.76 -13.75 33.48
N ARG A 258 -1.50 -13.30 33.52
CA ARG A 258 -0.49 -13.80 34.47
C ARG A 258 -0.86 -13.45 35.92
N GLU A 259 -1.32 -12.23 36.17
CA GLU A 259 -1.78 -11.81 37.50
C GLU A 259 -3.03 -12.58 37.93
N GLU A 260 -4.01 -12.77 37.04
CA GLU A 260 -5.20 -13.57 37.32
C GLU A 260 -4.87 -15.04 37.58
N THR A 261 -4.01 -15.64 36.76
CA THR A 261 -3.56 -17.02 36.97
C THR A 261 -2.74 -17.17 38.25
N GLN A 262 -1.93 -16.18 38.62
CA GLN A 262 -1.24 -16.16 39.91
C GLN A 262 -2.24 -16.05 41.07
N ALA A 263 -3.21 -15.15 41.00
CA ALA A 263 -4.23 -15.01 42.03
C ALA A 263 -5.09 -16.29 42.19
N LEU A 264 -5.40 -16.98 41.09
CA LEU A 264 -6.07 -18.29 41.14
C LEU A 264 -5.19 -19.37 41.77
N ARG A 265 -3.88 -19.37 41.51
CA ARG A 265 -2.94 -20.29 42.17
C ARG A 265 -2.86 -20.03 43.68
N GLU A 266 -2.76 -18.78 44.10
CA GLU A 266 -2.75 -18.41 45.52
C GLU A 266 -4.07 -18.81 46.22
N LYS A 267 -5.22 -18.62 45.55
CA LYS A 267 -6.51 -19.13 46.05
C LYS A 267 -6.55 -20.65 46.14
N LEU A 268 -6.02 -21.36 45.14
CA LEU A 268 -5.95 -22.81 45.17
C LEU A 268 -5.06 -23.31 46.32
N GLU A 269 -3.90 -22.69 46.53
CA GLU A 269 -3.01 -22.99 47.66
C GLU A 269 -3.71 -22.73 49.00
N ALA A 270 -4.45 -21.64 49.13
CA ALA A 270 -5.23 -21.34 50.34
C ALA A 270 -6.33 -22.40 50.59
N VAL A 271 -7.02 -22.86 49.54
CA VAL A 271 -8.02 -23.94 49.63
C VAL A 271 -7.36 -25.28 49.97
N GLN A 272 -6.19 -25.58 49.39
CA GLN A 272 -5.43 -26.79 49.74
C GLN A 272 -4.98 -26.75 51.20
N ALA A 273 -4.51 -25.60 51.69
CA ALA A 273 -4.13 -25.42 53.08
C ALA A 273 -5.35 -25.56 54.03
N SER A 274 -6.52 -25.05 53.66
CA SER A 274 -7.74 -25.22 54.47
C SER A 274 -8.23 -26.67 54.46
N ALA A 275 -8.15 -27.37 53.32
CA ALA A 275 -8.46 -28.80 53.22
C ALA A 275 -7.53 -29.63 54.12
N GLN A 276 -6.21 -29.39 54.06
CA GLN A 276 -5.24 -30.08 54.94
C GLN A 276 -5.51 -29.82 56.42
N ARG A 277 -5.91 -28.59 56.80
CA ARG A 277 -6.32 -28.28 58.18
C ARG A 277 -7.55 -29.09 58.58
N LEU A 278 -8.58 -29.14 57.74
CA LEU A 278 -9.79 -29.93 58.00
C LEU A 278 -9.49 -31.43 58.08
N GLU A 279 -8.59 -31.95 57.26
CA GLU A 279 -8.14 -33.34 57.35
C GLU A 279 -7.48 -33.61 58.71
N SER A 280 -6.56 -32.73 59.14
CA SER A 280 -5.91 -32.86 60.45
C SER A 280 -6.89 -32.75 61.62
N GLU A 281 -7.90 -31.88 61.52
CA GLU A 281 -8.95 -31.70 62.52
C GLU A 281 -9.87 -32.92 62.58
N ASN A 282 -10.27 -33.45 61.44
CA ASN A 282 -11.06 -34.68 61.36
C ASN A 282 -10.28 -35.87 61.92
N GLU A 283 -8.98 -35.98 61.65
CA GLU A 283 -8.14 -37.03 62.22
C GLU A 283 -8.05 -36.90 63.75
N ALA A 284 -7.86 -35.67 64.26
CA ALA A 284 -7.88 -35.40 65.69
C ALA A 284 -9.22 -35.77 66.35
N LEU A 285 -10.35 -35.43 65.71
CA LEU A 285 -11.69 -35.80 66.18
C LEU A 285 -11.90 -37.31 66.14
N ARG A 286 -11.39 -38.02 65.13
CA ARG A 286 -11.46 -39.49 65.07
C ARG A 286 -10.67 -40.12 66.21
N LEU A 287 -9.46 -39.63 66.49
CA LEU A 287 -8.64 -40.11 67.61
C LEU A 287 -9.28 -39.78 68.96
N ALA A 288 -9.87 -38.60 69.12
CA ALA A 288 -10.61 -38.22 70.32
C ALA A 288 -11.83 -39.13 70.52
N GLY A 289 -12.60 -39.40 69.47
CA GLY A 289 -13.74 -40.33 69.50
C GLY A 289 -13.34 -41.77 69.80
N GLN A 290 -12.17 -42.23 69.32
CA GLN A 290 -11.61 -43.54 69.70
C GLN A 290 -11.26 -43.60 71.18
N LYS A 291 -10.54 -42.60 71.70
CA LYS A 291 -10.21 -42.50 73.13
C LYS A 291 -11.45 -42.46 74.00
N GLN A 292 -12.47 -41.69 73.62
CA GLN A 292 -13.74 -41.64 74.36
C GLN A 292 -14.43 -43.01 74.37
N ARG A 293 -14.45 -43.72 73.25
CA ARG A 293 -15.01 -45.09 73.21
C ARG A 293 -14.21 -46.08 74.05
N GLU A 294 -12.89 -45.92 74.14
CA GLU A 294 -12.05 -46.73 75.02
C GLU A 294 -12.35 -46.43 76.48
N THR A 295 -12.45 -45.16 76.88
CA THR A 295 -12.82 -44.80 78.26
C THR A 295 -14.24 -45.28 78.60
N GLU A 296 -15.21 -45.13 77.70
CA GLU A 296 -16.57 -45.64 77.89
C GLU A 296 -16.60 -47.18 78.01
N ARG A 297 -15.74 -47.88 77.26
CA ARG A 297 -15.59 -49.35 77.39
C ARG A 297 -14.97 -49.74 78.73
N GLU A 298 -13.95 -49.03 79.18
CA GLU A 298 -13.32 -49.26 80.49
C GLU A 298 -14.30 -49.01 81.63
N GLU A 299 -15.06 -47.91 81.57
CA GLU A 299 -16.11 -47.59 82.54
C GLU A 299 -17.23 -48.64 82.52
N ALA A 300 -17.69 -49.07 81.34
CA ALA A 300 -18.69 -50.12 81.21
C ALA A 300 -18.18 -51.46 81.75
N GLN A 301 -16.91 -51.80 81.54
CA GLN A 301 -16.28 -52.99 82.11
C GLN A 301 -16.21 -52.89 83.64
N ALA A 302 -15.78 -51.76 84.19
CA ALA A 302 -15.73 -51.55 85.63
C ALA A 302 -17.14 -51.63 86.28
N LEU A 303 -18.17 -51.13 85.60
CA LEU A 303 -19.56 -51.27 86.05
C LEU A 303 -20.04 -52.73 86.00
N ARG A 304 -19.65 -53.51 84.98
CA ARG A 304 -19.94 -54.94 84.91
C ARG A 304 -19.26 -55.71 86.04
N GLU A 305 -17.99 -55.46 86.32
CA GLU A 305 -17.26 -56.09 87.44
C GLU A 305 -17.91 -55.74 88.79
N LYS A 306 -18.34 -54.49 88.98
CA LYS A 306 -19.10 -54.09 90.18
C LYS A 306 -20.46 -54.81 90.26
N LEU A 307 -21.18 -54.94 89.15
CA LEU A 307 -22.44 -55.66 89.10
C LEU A 307 -22.25 -57.14 89.44
N GLU A 308 -21.22 -57.80 88.89
CA GLU A 308 -20.86 -59.17 89.23
C GLU A 308 -20.50 -59.32 90.70
N ALA A 309 -19.76 -58.37 91.28
CA ALA A 309 -19.46 -58.36 92.72
C ALA A 309 -20.73 -58.22 93.59
N VAL A 310 -21.68 -57.37 93.17
CA VAL A 310 -22.98 -57.23 93.85
C VAL A 310 -23.84 -58.47 93.67
N GLN A 311 -23.84 -59.10 92.50
CA GLN A 311 -24.55 -60.37 92.28
C GLN A 311 -23.94 -61.48 93.16
N ALA A 312 -22.61 -61.55 93.26
CA ALA A 312 -21.94 -62.51 94.13
C ALA A 312 -22.24 -62.26 95.61
N SER A 313 -22.33 -60.99 96.05
CA SER A 313 -22.72 -60.67 97.44
C SER A 313 -24.20 -60.97 97.71
N ALA A 314 -25.08 -60.72 96.75
CA ALA A 314 -26.49 -61.12 96.82
C ALA A 314 -26.65 -62.64 96.92
N GLN A 315 -25.95 -63.42 96.09
CA GLN A 315 -25.94 -64.89 96.16
C GLN A 315 -25.42 -65.39 97.51
N ARG A 316 -24.38 -64.75 98.07
CA ARG A 316 -23.89 -65.07 99.42
C ARG A 316 -24.97 -64.81 100.48
N LEU A 317 -25.64 -63.66 100.44
CA LEU A 317 -26.73 -63.33 101.36
C LEU A 317 -27.92 -64.27 101.20
N GLU A 318 -28.25 -64.70 99.98
CA GLU A 318 -29.28 -65.71 99.74
C GLU A 318 -28.90 -67.04 100.41
N SER A 319 -27.66 -67.51 100.21
CA SER A 319 -27.17 -68.75 100.85
C SER A 319 -27.15 -68.65 102.38
N GLU A 320 -26.82 -67.48 102.93
CA GLU A 320 -26.84 -67.22 104.37
C GLU A 320 -28.28 -67.21 104.92
N ASN A 321 -29.20 -66.57 104.21
CA ASN A 321 -30.63 -66.59 104.57
C ASN A 321 -31.23 -68.00 104.49
N GLU A 322 -30.83 -68.81 103.52
CA GLU A 322 -31.22 -70.22 103.44
C GLU A 322 -30.68 -71.02 104.64
N ALA A 323 -29.41 -70.81 105.00
CA ALA A 323 -28.82 -71.43 106.19
C ALA A 323 -29.54 -71.02 107.48
N LEU A 324 -29.90 -69.73 107.62
CA LEU A 324 -30.68 -69.22 108.75
C LEU A 324 -32.09 -69.83 108.78
N ARG A 325 -32.77 -69.96 107.63
CA ARG A 325 -34.07 -70.64 107.53
C ARG A 325 -33.97 -72.10 107.94
N ALA A 326 -32.95 -72.83 107.48
CA ALA A 326 -32.70 -74.21 107.86
C ALA A 326 -32.38 -74.35 109.37
N ALA A 327 -31.62 -73.42 109.94
CA ALA A 327 -31.38 -73.36 111.39
C ALA A 327 -32.68 -73.10 112.16
N GLY A 328 -33.52 -72.18 111.70
CA GLY A 328 -34.85 -71.92 112.28
C GLY A 328 -35.77 -73.15 112.22
N GLN A 329 -35.74 -73.92 111.13
CA GLN A 329 -36.47 -75.19 111.03
C GLN A 329 -35.97 -76.22 112.05
N LYS A 330 -34.65 -76.42 112.16
CA LYS A 330 -34.05 -77.32 113.18
C LYS A 330 -34.42 -76.90 114.60
N GLN A 331 -34.46 -75.59 114.88
CA GLN A 331 -34.86 -75.09 116.19
C GLN A 331 -36.33 -75.40 116.49
N ARG A 332 -37.24 -75.24 115.52
CA ARG A 332 -38.65 -75.66 115.65
C ARG A 332 -38.79 -77.16 115.87
N GLU A 333 -37.97 -77.98 115.21
CA GLU A 333 -37.94 -79.44 115.42
C GLU A 333 -37.48 -79.81 116.83
N ILE A 334 -36.45 -79.13 117.35
CA ILE A 334 -35.98 -79.29 118.74
C ILE A 334 -37.07 -78.87 119.73
N GLU A 335 -37.74 -77.75 119.49
CA GLU A 335 -38.85 -77.28 120.32
C GLU A 335 -40.05 -78.25 120.27
N ALA A 336 -40.38 -78.79 119.10
CA ALA A 336 -41.41 -79.82 118.95
C ALA A 336 -41.03 -81.12 119.67
N ALA A 337 -39.76 -81.55 119.60
CA ALA A 337 -39.27 -82.70 120.34
C ALA A 337 -39.34 -82.48 121.86
N ARG A 338 -38.97 -81.27 122.34
CA ARG A 338 -39.16 -80.88 123.74
C ARG A 338 -40.64 -80.89 124.14
N GLY A 339 -41.52 -80.40 123.27
CA GLY A 339 -42.97 -80.49 123.44
C GLY A 339 -43.44 -81.93 123.66
N ARG A 340 -43.01 -82.87 122.79
CA ARG A 340 -43.32 -84.30 122.93
C ARG A 340 -42.80 -84.88 124.25
N THR A 341 -41.58 -84.56 124.68
CA THR A 341 -41.05 -85.05 125.96
C THR A 341 -41.83 -84.48 127.17
N LEU A 342 -42.33 -83.24 127.07
CA LEU A 342 -43.17 -82.65 128.11
C LEU A 342 -44.56 -83.28 128.13
N GLU A 343 -45.12 -83.62 126.97
CA GLU A 343 -46.38 -84.36 126.85
C GLU A 343 -46.25 -85.77 127.44
N GLU A 344 -45.16 -86.50 127.13
CA GLU A 344 -44.86 -87.81 127.72
C GLU A 344 -44.73 -87.72 129.26
N ARG A 345 -43.99 -86.73 129.76
CA ARG A 345 -43.85 -86.46 131.21
C ARG A 345 -45.19 -86.13 131.86
N ASN A 346 -46.03 -85.33 131.19
CA ASN A 346 -47.39 -85.02 131.66
C ASN A 346 -48.30 -86.25 131.65
N HIS A 347 -48.16 -87.14 130.67
CA HIS A 347 -48.92 -88.37 130.62
C HIS A 347 -48.50 -89.35 131.73
N GLU A 348 -47.21 -89.43 132.06
CA GLU A 348 -46.71 -90.16 133.24
C GLU A 348 -47.22 -89.56 134.56
N LEU A 349 -47.23 -88.23 134.68
CA LEU A 349 -47.83 -87.54 135.83
C LEU A 349 -49.35 -87.78 135.92
N GLN A 350 -50.05 -87.88 134.78
CA GLN A 350 -51.48 -88.23 134.78
C GLN A 350 -51.71 -89.68 135.25
N LYS A 351 -50.86 -90.64 134.88
CA LYS A 351 -50.94 -92.03 135.37
C LYS A 351 -50.69 -92.13 136.89
N THR A 352 -49.75 -91.36 137.44
CA THR A 352 -49.52 -91.33 138.89
C THR A 352 -50.68 -90.64 139.62
N ILE A 353 -51.27 -89.60 139.04
CA ILE A 353 -52.52 -88.98 139.55
C ILE A 353 -53.68 -89.99 139.51
N GLU A 354 -53.80 -90.82 138.47
CA GLU A 354 -54.84 -91.86 138.39
C GLU A 354 -54.64 -92.99 139.40
N GLN A 355 -53.40 -93.37 139.71
CA GLN A 355 -53.10 -94.29 140.82
C GLN A 355 -53.51 -93.70 142.17
N LEU A 356 -53.14 -92.45 142.45
CA LEU A 356 -53.55 -91.74 143.68
C LEU A 356 -55.07 -91.53 143.75
N ARG A 357 -55.76 -91.35 142.62
CA ARG A 357 -57.23 -91.30 142.54
C ARG A 357 -57.89 -92.66 142.80
N SER A 358 -57.23 -93.78 142.46
CA SER A 358 -57.74 -95.12 142.77
C SER A 358 -57.66 -95.46 144.26
N GLU A 359 -56.61 -94.97 144.94
CA GLU A 359 -56.46 -95.05 146.41
C GLU A 359 -57.44 -94.10 147.14
N ALA A 360 -57.76 -92.94 146.55
CA ALA A 360 -58.79 -92.03 147.07
C ALA A 360 -60.25 -92.56 146.89
N LYS A 361 -60.50 -93.44 145.91
CA LYS A 361 -61.83 -94.02 145.65
C LYS A 361 -62.25 -95.11 146.66
N GLU A 362 -61.35 -95.65 147.48
CA GLU A 362 -61.72 -96.52 148.60
C GLU A 362 -62.22 -95.71 149.82
N HIS A 363 -61.76 -94.47 149.99
CA HIS A 363 -62.21 -93.57 151.06
C HIS A 363 -63.47 -92.75 150.71
N GLN A 364 -63.93 -92.76 149.44
CA GLN A 364 -65.11 -92.01 148.98
C GLN A 364 -66.40 -92.86 148.94
N ARG A 365 -66.32 -94.18 149.20
CA ARG A 365 -67.49 -95.09 149.29
C ARG A 365 -68.32 -94.92 150.58
N GLU A 366 -67.83 -94.16 151.56
CA GLU A 366 -68.55 -93.88 152.82
C GLU A 366 -69.25 -92.50 152.87
N ALA A 367 -69.08 -91.64 151.86
CA ALA A 367 -69.57 -90.24 151.91
C ALA A 367 -70.77 -89.90 150.98
N GLU A 368 -71.17 -90.77 150.06
CA GLU A 368 -72.14 -90.45 149.00
C GLU A 368 -73.45 -91.28 149.05
N SER A 369 -73.97 -91.53 150.27
CA SER A 369 -75.37 -91.98 150.49
C SER A 369 -76.29 -90.86 150.96
N ARG A 370 -75.94 -89.59 150.71
CA ARG A 370 -76.81 -88.44 151.05
C ARG A 370 -76.85 -87.35 149.99
N LYS A 371 -77.52 -87.71 148.91
CA LYS A 371 -78.31 -86.81 148.05
C LYS A 371 -77.46 -86.01 147.07
N GLU A 372 -77.54 -86.26 145.76
CA GLU A 372 -78.73 -86.67 145.01
C GLU A 372 -80.00 -85.98 145.53
N ARG A 373 -80.12 -84.71 145.16
CA ARG A 373 -81.26 -84.24 144.37
C ARG A 373 -80.67 -83.19 143.43
N LEU A 374 -80.58 -83.48 142.14
CA LEU A 374 -81.71 -83.19 141.24
C LEU A 374 -82.22 -81.78 141.55
N THR A 375 -81.99 -80.81 140.69
CA THR A 375 -82.64 -80.85 139.38
C THR A 375 -82.02 -79.81 138.43
N GLN A 376 -81.65 -80.27 137.24
CA GLN A 376 -82.23 -79.89 135.93
C GLN A 376 -81.62 -78.60 135.37
N LEU A 377 -80.65 -78.72 134.46
CA LEU A 377 -80.87 -78.83 133.01
C LEU A 377 -81.80 -77.74 132.46
N GLU A 378 -81.22 -76.71 131.87
CA GLU A 378 -81.65 -76.21 130.57
C GLU A 378 -80.37 -75.84 129.79
N GLY A 379 -80.12 -76.32 128.58
CA GLY A 379 -81.11 -76.72 127.58
C GLY A 379 -80.94 -75.85 126.35
N LEU A 380 -79.79 -76.02 125.69
CA LEU A 380 -79.57 -75.87 124.25
C LEU A 380 -79.86 -74.52 123.59
N ARG A 381 -78.87 -74.02 122.84
CA ARG A 381 -78.93 -73.82 121.38
C ARG A 381 -77.70 -73.01 120.95
N GLY A 382 -76.87 -73.46 120.01
CA GLY A 382 -77.28 -74.04 118.73
C GLY A 382 -77.52 -72.99 117.65
N LYS A 383 -77.21 -71.70 117.88
CA LYS A 383 -77.19 -70.67 116.83
C LYS A 383 -76.12 -69.61 117.09
N LEU A 384 -74.89 -69.90 116.68
CA LEU A 384 -73.87 -68.87 116.41
C LEU A 384 -72.97 -69.33 115.26
N ALA A 385 -73.59 -69.76 114.16
CA ALA A 385 -72.91 -70.26 112.96
C ALA A 385 -73.19 -69.45 111.69
N ASP A 386 -74.01 -68.40 111.72
CA ASP A 386 -74.43 -67.68 110.49
C ASP A 386 -74.17 -66.15 110.51
N MET A 387 -73.13 -65.67 111.20
CA MET A 387 -72.82 -64.22 111.28
C MET A 387 -71.33 -63.88 111.11
N GLN A 388 -70.56 -64.64 110.30
CA GLN A 388 -69.13 -64.33 110.04
C GLN A 388 -68.64 -64.56 108.60
N VAL A 389 -69.53 -64.78 107.60
CA VAL A 389 -69.12 -64.97 106.19
C VAL A 389 -69.44 -63.76 105.29
N GLU A 390 -70.27 -62.82 105.73
CA GLU A 390 -70.70 -61.67 104.91
C GLU A 390 -69.91 -60.37 105.15
N HIS A 391 -68.97 -60.30 106.11
CA HIS A 391 -68.12 -59.12 106.30
C HIS A 391 -66.81 -59.17 105.50
N GLY A 392 -66.27 -60.37 105.23
CA GLY A 392 -65.05 -60.54 104.41
C GLY A 392 -65.29 -60.31 102.91
N ARG A 393 -66.44 -60.75 102.38
CA ARG A 393 -66.83 -60.56 100.98
C ARG A 393 -67.01 -59.10 100.58
N VAL A 394 -67.47 -58.24 101.50
CA VAL A 394 -67.63 -56.81 101.24
C VAL A 394 -66.27 -56.08 101.20
N GLN A 395 -65.27 -56.55 101.94
CA GLN A 395 -63.92 -55.96 101.94
C GLN A 395 -63.08 -56.39 100.71
N GLU A 396 -63.22 -57.64 100.26
CA GLU A 396 -62.61 -58.12 99.01
C GLU A 396 -63.21 -57.40 97.79
N LEU A 397 -64.54 -57.25 97.71
CA LEU A 397 -65.19 -56.52 96.62
C LEU A 397 -64.86 -55.02 96.59
N THR A 398 -64.62 -54.37 97.74
CA THR A 398 -64.14 -52.97 97.76
C THR A 398 -62.71 -52.84 97.25
N LYS A 399 -61.84 -53.82 97.53
CA LYS A 399 -60.46 -53.81 97.07
C LYS A 399 -60.34 -54.11 95.57
N GLU A 400 -61.15 -55.03 95.07
CA GLU A 400 -61.27 -55.30 93.63
C GLU A 400 -61.85 -54.09 92.87
N LEU A 401 -62.81 -53.35 93.45
CA LEU A 401 -63.33 -52.11 92.85
C LEU A 401 -62.30 -50.97 92.86
N GLU A 402 -61.43 -50.89 93.86
CA GLU A 402 -60.32 -49.92 93.90
C GLU A 402 -59.22 -50.28 92.89
N GLU A 403 -58.92 -51.57 92.70
CA GLU A 403 -57.99 -52.05 91.68
C GLU A 403 -58.51 -51.78 90.25
N VAL A 404 -59.79 -52.06 89.98
CA VAL A 404 -60.42 -51.74 88.68
C VAL A 404 -60.48 -50.23 88.43
N ARG A 405 -60.67 -49.40 89.46
CA ARG A 405 -60.59 -47.93 89.33
C ARG A 405 -59.17 -47.45 89.04
N ALA A 406 -58.16 -48.01 89.72
CA ALA A 406 -56.76 -47.71 89.44
C ALA A 406 -56.34 -48.15 88.03
N GLU A 407 -56.87 -49.27 87.53
CA GLU A 407 -56.67 -49.70 86.14
C GLU A 407 -57.38 -48.78 85.14
N ALA A 408 -58.59 -48.31 85.44
CA ALA A 408 -59.28 -47.33 84.61
C ALA A 408 -58.53 -45.98 84.53
N GLU A 409 -57.96 -45.52 85.64
CA GLU A 409 -57.10 -44.32 85.66
C GLU A 409 -55.82 -44.51 84.84
N ARG A 410 -55.21 -45.70 84.87
CA ARG A 410 -54.06 -46.05 84.01
C ARG A 410 -54.45 -46.07 82.52
N CYS A 411 -55.62 -46.62 82.19
CA CYS A 411 -56.13 -46.62 80.82
C CYS A 411 -56.35 -45.19 80.31
N HIS A 412 -56.94 -44.30 81.11
CA HIS A 412 -57.10 -42.89 80.74
C HIS A 412 -55.77 -42.14 80.63
N ALA A 413 -54.78 -42.44 81.49
CA ALA A 413 -53.44 -41.87 81.36
C ALA A 413 -52.74 -42.32 80.06
N LEU A 414 -52.86 -43.60 79.70
CA LEU A 414 -52.34 -44.13 78.44
C LEU A 414 -53.10 -43.58 77.21
N GLU A 415 -54.41 -43.34 77.31
CA GLU A 415 -55.18 -42.68 76.25
C GLU A 415 -54.70 -41.24 76.02
N ALA A 416 -54.45 -40.48 77.09
CA ALA A 416 -53.89 -39.13 77.01
C ALA A 416 -52.46 -39.13 76.43
N GLU A 417 -51.62 -40.09 76.82
CA GLU A 417 -50.28 -40.25 76.24
C GLU A 417 -50.35 -40.59 74.74
N ASN A 418 -51.23 -41.51 74.34
CA ASN A 418 -51.46 -41.83 72.94
C ASN A 418 -51.99 -40.63 72.13
N GLU A 419 -52.83 -39.79 72.73
CA GLU A 419 -53.32 -38.58 72.09
C GLU A 419 -52.20 -37.55 71.89
N THR A 420 -51.34 -37.36 72.90
CA THR A 420 -50.15 -36.50 72.75
C THR A 420 -49.19 -37.02 71.67
N LEU A 421 -48.90 -38.33 71.63
CA LEU A 421 -48.08 -38.96 70.58
C LEU A 421 -48.68 -38.77 69.18
N ARG A 422 -50.00 -38.92 69.03
CA ARG A 422 -50.68 -38.64 67.75
C ARG A 422 -50.54 -37.18 67.34
N THR A 423 -50.65 -36.23 68.27
CA THR A 423 -50.46 -34.81 67.94
C THR A 423 -49.01 -34.50 67.57
N THR A 424 -48.02 -35.15 68.19
CA THR A 424 -46.61 -34.97 67.81
C THR A 424 -46.31 -35.57 66.44
N ASP A 425 -46.88 -36.74 66.13
CA ASP A 425 -46.73 -37.37 64.81
C ASP A 425 -47.37 -36.53 63.71
N ILE A 426 -48.55 -35.96 63.96
CA ILE A 426 -49.20 -35.03 63.02
C ILE A 426 -48.32 -33.80 62.78
N LYS A 427 -47.80 -33.17 63.83
CA LYS A 427 -46.89 -32.01 63.70
C LYS A 427 -45.59 -32.36 62.97
N GLN A 428 -45.03 -33.55 63.20
CA GLN A 428 -43.84 -34.01 62.48
C GLN A 428 -44.13 -34.27 61.00
N ARG A 429 -45.30 -34.83 60.66
CA ARG A 429 -45.74 -35.00 59.27
C ARG A 429 -45.98 -33.67 58.56
N GLU A 430 -46.61 -32.71 59.23
CA GLU A 430 -46.80 -31.35 58.72
C GLU A 430 -45.45 -30.65 58.49
N ALA A 431 -44.52 -30.74 59.44
CA ALA A 431 -43.17 -30.19 59.30
C ALA A 431 -42.38 -30.88 58.17
N ALA A 432 -42.54 -32.20 58.00
CA ALA A 432 -41.94 -32.92 56.87
C ALA A 432 -42.55 -32.45 55.53
N GLN A 433 -43.87 -32.27 55.47
CA GLN A 433 -44.57 -31.80 54.27
C GLN A 433 -44.11 -30.39 53.85
N VAL A 434 -43.95 -29.48 54.81
CA VAL A 434 -43.40 -28.14 54.54
C VAL A 434 -41.96 -28.23 54.00
N ARG A 435 -41.11 -29.10 54.57
CA ARG A 435 -39.75 -29.32 54.06
C ARG A 435 -39.74 -29.90 52.64
N TYR A 436 -40.68 -30.79 52.32
CA TYR A 436 -40.82 -31.30 50.95
C TYR A 436 -41.23 -30.18 49.99
N GLN A 437 -42.16 -29.32 50.38
CA GLN A 437 -42.57 -28.17 49.56
C GLN A 437 -41.41 -27.19 49.32
N THR A 438 -40.63 -26.86 50.35
CA THR A 438 -39.45 -25.99 50.17
C THR A 438 -38.39 -26.62 49.27
N LEU A 439 -38.18 -27.94 49.39
CA LEU A 439 -37.26 -28.65 48.49
C LEU A 439 -37.79 -28.70 47.04
N GLU A 440 -39.10 -28.84 46.84
CA GLU A 440 -39.71 -28.76 45.51
C GLU A 440 -39.48 -27.38 44.89
N GLU A 441 -39.75 -26.30 45.62
CA GLU A 441 -39.48 -24.92 45.19
C GLU A 441 -37.99 -24.71 44.85
N GLU A 442 -37.07 -25.20 45.69
CA GLU A 442 -35.64 -25.17 45.42
C GLU A 442 -35.29 -25.93 44.13
N THR A 443 -35.86 -27.13 43.91
CA THR A 443 -35.61 -27.91 42.68
C THR A 443 -36.19 -27.26 41.42
N VAL A 444 -37.28 -26.49 41.55
CA VAL A 444 -37.84 -25.71 40.44
C VAL A 444 -36.91 -24.54 40.13
N SER A 445 -36.47 -23.79 41.15
CA SER A 445 -35.51 -22.69 40.95
C SER A 445 -34.19 -23.16 40.34
N LEU A 446 -33.67 -24.32 40.78
CA LEU A 446 -32.47 -24.93 40.20
C LEU A 446 -32.70 -25.34 38.76
N ARG A 447 -33.85 -25.91 38.41
CA ARG A 447 -34.20 -26.24 37.02
C ARG A 447 -34.24 -24.99 36.15
N GLU A 448 -34.86 -23.91 36.60
CA GLU A 448 -34.89 -22.63 35.86
C GLU A 448 -33.48 -22.06 35.66
N THR A 449 -32.60 -22.14 36.66
CA THR A 449 -31.20 -21.70 36.50
C THR A 449 -30.41 -22.58 35.54
N VAL A 450 -30.63 -23.89 35.55
CA VAL A 450 -30.02 -24.82 34.59
C VAL A 450 -30.50 -24.51 33.18
N GLU A 451 -31.81 -24.32 32.96
CA GLU A 451 -32.36 -23.93 31.65
C GLU A 451 -31.79 -22.59 31.15
N ARG A 452 -31.62 -21.63 32.05
CA ARG A 452 -30.97 -20.35 31.71
C ARG A 452 -29.49 -20.52 31.34
N LEU A 453 -28.77 -21.38 32.04
CA LEU A 453 -27.36 -21.67 31.73
C LEU A 453 -27.22 -22.47 30.43
N THR A 454 -28.11 -23.42 30.15
CA THR A 454 -28.09 -24.17 28.88
C THR A 454 -28.37 -23.27 27.69
N THR A 455 -29.34 -22.35 27.80
CA THR A 455 -29.63 -21.38 26.73
C THR A 455 -28.48 -20.40 26.52
N GLU A 456 -27.80 -19.96 27.58
CA GLU A 456 -26.59 -19.13 27.44
C GLU A 456 -25.45 -19.92 26.79
N VAL A 457 -25.22 -21.18 27.17
CA VAL A 457 -24.20 -22.04 26.54
C VAL A 457 -24.51 -22.29 25.06
N GLU A 458 -25.76 -22.54 24.68
CA GLU A 458 -26.18 -22.68 23.28
C GLU A 458 -25.92 -21.42 22.47
N LYS A 459 -26.17 -20.24 23.06
CA LYS A 459 -25.86 -18.95 22.43
C LYS A 459 -24.35 -18.73 22.26
N GLN A 460 -23.55 -19.13 23.24
CA GLN A 460 -22.09 -19.06 23.14
C GLN A 460 -21.55 -20.02 22.08
N LEU A 461 -22.13 -21.22 21.95
CA LEU A 461 -21.81 -22.17 20.89
C LEU A 461 -22.14 -21.60 19.50
N GLN A 462 -23.33 -21.04 19.31
CA GLN A 462 -23.71 -20.39 18.04
C GLN A 462 -22.76 -19.23 17.69
N ASN A 463 -22.40 -18.40 18.67
CA ASN A 463 -21.42 -17.33 18.46
C ASN A 463 -20.03 -17.87 18.10
N ALA A 464 -19.62 -19.00 18.68
CA ALA A 464 -18.36 -19.65 18.35
C ALA A 464 -18.38 -20.24 16.93
N GLU A 465 -19.49 -20.84 16.50
CA GLU A 465 -19.67 -21.34 15.13
C GLU A 465 -19.62 -20.21 14.10
N VAL A 466 -20.25 -19.06 14.37
CA VAL A 466 -20.18 -17.87 13.50
C VAL A 466 -18.73 -17.37 13.40
N LYS A 467 -18.03 -17.24 14.53
CA LYS A 467 -16.61 -16.85 14.53
C LYS A 467 -15.72 -17.85 13.81
N GLN A 468 -16.03 -19.14 13.90
CA GLN A 468 -15.31 -20.18 13.18
C GLN A 468 -15.56 -20.07 11.67
N GLY A 469 -16.79 -19.76 11.24
CA GLY A 469 -17.10 -19.46 9.84
C GLY A 469 -16.34 -18.24 9.31
N GLU A 470 -16.28 -17.14 10.08
CA GLU A 470 -15.48 -15.96 9.75
C GLU A 470 -13.98 -16.29 9.65
N PHE A 471 -13.47 -17.14 10.56
CA PHE A 471 -12.08 -17.60 10.51
C PHE A 471 -11.82 -18.46 9.27
N ASP A 472 -12.73 -19.36 8.91
CA ASP A 472 -12.60 -20.21 7.73
C ASP A 472 -12.64 -19.38 6.44
N GLU A 473 -13.48 -18.34 6.36
CA GLU A 473 -13.48 -17.38 5.25
C GLU A 473 -12.17 -16.59 5.16
N LEU A 474 -11.67 -16.08 6.29
CA LEU A 474 -10.39 -15.38 6.35
C LEU A 474 -9.23 -16.31 5.97
N HIS A 475 -9.27 -17.56 6.40
CA HIS A 475 -8.29 -18.58 6.04
C HIS A 475 -8.36 -18.92 4.54
N GLY A 476 -9.57 -19.00 3.97
CA GLY A 476 -9.78 -19.13 2.53
C GLY A 476 -9.19 -17.96 1.73
N ARG A 477 -9.38 -16.72 2.20
CA ARG A 477 -8.75 -15.54 1.59
C ARG A 477 -7.24 -15.54 1.74
N PHE A 478 -6.72 -15.93 2.90
CA PHE A 478 -5.29 -16.02 3.14
C PHE A 478 -4.61 -17.05 2.23
N THR A 479 -5.22 -18.23 2.07
CA THR A 479 -4.72 -19.27 1.15
C THR A 479 -4.80 -18.85 -0.31
N ALA A 480 -5.86 -18.13 -0.71
CA ALA A 480 -5.96 -17.54 -2.05
C ALA A 480 -4.86 -16.48 -2.31
N LEU A 481 -4.63 -15.56 -1.36
CA LEU A 481 -3.55 -14.58 -1.43
C LEU A 481 -2.17 -15.24 -1.46
N GLN A 482 -1.98 -16.33 -0.72
CA GLN A 482 -0.74 -17.09 -0.74
C GLN A 482 -0.51 -17.73 -2.12
N ALA A 483 -1.55 -18.29 -2.74
CA ALA A 483 -1.48 -18.81 -4.10
C ALA A 483 -1.19 -17.71 -5.14
N GLU A 484 -1.80 -16.53 -5.02
CA GLU A 484 -1.48 -15.37 -5.85
C GLU A 484 -0.03 -14.92 -5.68
N GLN A 485 0.48 -14.93 -4.44
CA GLN A 485 1.88 -14.59 -4.15
C GLN A 485 2.86 -15.60 -4.78
N GLU A 486 2.55 -16.89 -4.74
CA GLU A 486 3.32 -17.94 -5.41
C GLU A 486 3.30 -17.77 -6.93
N GLN A 487 2.14 -17.42 -7.51
CA GLN A 487 2.02 -17.11 -8.94
C GLN A 487 2.86 -15.89 -9.34
N LEU A 488 2.80 -14.80 -8.59
CA LEU A 488 3.64 -13.61 -8.82
C LEU A 488 5.12 -13.95 -8.73
N HIS A 489 5.52 -14.80 -7.77
CA HIS A 489 6.91 -15.23 -7.66
C HIS A 489 7.34 -16.07 -8.87
N SER A 490 6.45 -16.91 -9.43
CA SER A 490 6.74 -17.67 -10.65
C SER A 490 6.91 -16.77 -11.87
N LEU A 491 6.03 -15.77 -12.03
CA LEU A 491 6.11 -14.77 -13.11
C LEU A 491 7.40 -13.94 -13.00
N GLN A 492 7.77 -13.51 -11.78
CA GLN A 492 9.03 -12.79 -11.56
C GLN A 492 10.26 -13.64 -11.92
N GLN A 493 10.23 -14.95 -11.66
CA GLN A 493 11.30 -15.86 -12.08
C GLN A 493 11.37 -16.00 -13.61
N GLU A 494 10.22 -16.07 -14.29
CA GLU A 494 10.15 -16.10 -15.75
C GLU A 494 10.68 -14.79 -16.36
N GLU A 495 10.28 -13.64 -15.84
CA GLU A 495 10.80 -12.33 -16.25
C GLU A 495 12.31 -12.22 -16.02
N ALA A 496 12.82 -12.69 -14.88
CA ALA A 496 14.26 -12.72 -14.61
C ALA A 496 15.02 -13.61 -15.60
N LEU A 497 14.46 -14.77 -15.98
CA LEU A 497 15.02 -15.64 -17.02
C LEU A 497 15.01 -14.96 -18.40
N GLN A 498 13.93 -14.25 -18.74
CA GLN A 498 13.84 -13.48 -19.98
C GLN A 498 14.86 -12.33 -20.00
N HIS A 499 14.97 -11.57 -18.91
CA HIS A 499 15.98 -10.52 -18.76
C HIS A 499 17.39 -11.07 -18.89
N LYS A 500 17.69 -12.22 -18.28
CA LYS A 500 18.99 -12.90 -18.40
C LYS A 500 19.28 -13.34 -19.85
N LYS A 501 18.25 -13.83 -20.56
CA LYS A 501 18.37 -14.18 -21.98
C LYS A 501 18.64 -12.93 -22.84
N LEU A 502 17.87 -11.86 -22.65
CA LEU A 502 18.05 -10.59 -23.36
C LEU A 502 19.41 -9.95 -23.09
N THR A 503 19.90 -9.96 -21.84
CA THR A 503 21.24 -9.48 -21.50
C THR A 503 22.33 -10.31 -22.16
N SER A 504 22.22 -11.64 -22.16
CA SER A 504 23.19 -12.48 -22.88
C SER A 504 23.18 -12.22 -24.39
N GLN A 505 22.01 -11.96 -24.99
CA GLN A 505 21.89 -11.58 -26.40
C GLN A 505 22.50 -10.20 -26.69
N LEU A 506 22.32 -9.24 -25.78
CA LEU A 506 22.96 -7.92 -25.87
C LEU A 506 24.48 -8.02 -25.74
N GLU A 507 24.98 -8.87 -24.85
CA GLU A 507 26.42 -9.13 -24.72
C GLU A 507 27.00 -9.75 -26.00
N THR A 508 26.31 -10.73 -26.61
CA THR A 508 26.76 -11.31 -27.89
C THR A 508 26.76 -10.28 -29.01
N LEU A 509 25.69 -9.49 -29.15
CA LEU A 509 25.60 -8.43 -30.16
C LEU A 509 26.64 -7.32 -29.93
N SER A 510 26.91 -6.98 -28.68
CA SER A 510 27.98 -6.05 -28.31
C SER A 510 29.35 -6.59 -28.72
N GLY A 511 29.60 -7.89 -28.49
CA GLY A 511 30.82 -8.57 -28.93
C GLY A 511 30.99 -8.56 -30.45
N GLU A 512 29.93 -8.90 -31.20
CA GLU A 512 29.92 -8.85 -32.68
C GLU A 512 30.18 -7.43 -33.19
N ARG A 513 29.54 -6.42 -32.58
CA ARG A 513 29.76 -5.01 -32.90
C ARG A 513 31.22 -4.60 -32.66
N GLN A 514 31.82 -5.00 -31.54
CA GLN A 514 33.24 -4.70 -31.25
C GLN A 514 34.18 -5.37 -32.26
N GLU A 515 33.87 -6.59 -32.69
CA GLU A 515 34.66 -7.28 -33.71
C GLU A 515 34.55 -6.58 -35.09
N LEU A 516 33.35 -6.13 -35.47
CA LEU A 516 33.15 -5.33 -36.68
C LEU A 516 33.89 -4.00 -36.61
N VAL A 517 33.88 -3.32 -35.47
CA VAL A 517 34.65 -2.08 -35.27
C VAL A 517 36.15 -2.35 -35.42
N ARG A 518 36.70 -3.42 -34.82
CA ARG A 518 38.11 -3.80 -35.04
C ARG A 518 38.44 -4.09 -36.50
N LYS A 519 37.56 -4.78 -37.22
CA LYS A 519 37.74 -5.05 -38.65
C LYS A 519 37.74 -3.76 -39.47
N LEU A 520 36.85 -2.82 -39.13
CA LEU A 520 36.81 -1.50 -39.75
C LEU A 520 38.09 -0.71 -39.44
N GLU A 521 38.55 -0.67 -38.19
CA GLU A 521 39.80 -0.03 -37.80
C GLU A 521 41.00 -0.61 -38.57
N GLN A 522 41.10 -1.94 -38.67
CA GLN A 522 42.13 -2.58 -39.50
C GLN A 522 42.02 -2.18 -40.97
N SER A 523 40.81 -2.15 -41.53
CA SER A 523 40.60 -1.74 -42.92
C SER A 523 41.02 -0.28 -43.16
N VAL A 524 40.74 0.62 -42.22
CA VAL A 524 41.17 2.02 -42.26
C VAL A 524 42.69 2.13 -42.20
N LEU A 525 43.34 1.35 -41.33
CA LEU A 525 44.80 1.31 -41.24
C LEU A 525 45.44 0.83 -42.55
N ILE A 526 44.85 -0.20 -43.17
CA ILE A 526 45.28 -0.70 -44.49
C ILE A 526 45.09 0.39 -45.55
N MET A 527 43.94 1.07 -45.58
CA MET A 527 43.71 2.17 -46.53
C MET A 527 44.72 3.30 -46.34
N GLN A 528 45.02 3.71 -45.11
CA GLN A 528 46.07 4.71 -44.83
C GLN A 528 47.44 4.26 -45.33
N SER A 529 47.81 3.00 -45.12
CA SER A 529 49.10 2.47 -45.63
C SER A 529 49.16 2.47 -47.17
N LEU A 530 48.04 2.17 -47.84
CA LEU A 530 47.93 2.21 -49.29
C LEU A 530 47.94 3.64 -49.83
N GLU A 531 47.37 4.60 -49.10
CA GLU A 531 47.46 6.02 -49.42
C GLU A 531 48.90 6.52 -49.29
N ASP A 532 49.60 6.16 -48.21
CA ASP A 532 51.01 6.49 -48.01
C ASP A 532 51.91 5.88 -49.10
N GLU A 533 51.67 4.62 -49.46
CA GLU A 533 52.36 3.98 -50.59
C GLU A 533 52.06 4.68 -51.91
N ASN A 534 50.81 5.06 -52.17
CA ASN A 534 50.46 5.83 -53.37
C ASN A 534 51.16 7.18 -53.41
N VAL A 535 51.24 7.89 -52.28
CA VAL A 535 51.96 9.17 -52.18
C VAL A 535 53.46 8.93 -52.44
N ARG A 536 54.04 7.87 -51.90
CA ARG A 536 55.44 7.49 -52.12
C ARG A 536 55.71 7.13 -53.59
N LEU A 537 54.83 6.35 -54.21
CA LEU A 537 54.89 6.00 -55.63
C LEU A 537 54.78 7.25 -56.51
N LYS A 538 53.86 8.17 -56.20
CA LYS A 538 53.74 9.46 -56.91
C LYS A 538 55.01 10.30 -56.81
N ARG A 539 55.66 10.37 -55.64
CA ARG A 539 56.96 11.05 -55.49
C ARG A 539 58.04 10.35 -56.32
N SER A 540 58.13 9.02 -56.25
CA SER A 540 59.10 8.25 -57.05
C SER A 540 58.88 8.40 -58.55
N LEU A 541 57.62 8.49 -59.00
CA LEU A 541 57.28 8.73 -60.40
C LEU A 541 57.77 10.11 -60.82
N LYS A 542 57.47 11.15 -60.01
CA LYS A 542 57.91 12.52 -60.26
C LYS A 542 59.44 12.64 -60.29
N GLU A 543 60.14 12.00 -59.35
CA GLU A 543 61.61 11.92 -59.38
C GLU A 543 62.13 11.19 -60.63
N GLY A 544 61.41 10.17 -61.11
CA GLY A 544 61.69 9.48 -62.37
C GLY A 544 61.51 10.39 -63.57
N GLU A 545 60.42 11.15 -63.64
CA GLU A 545 60.15 12.16 -64.67
C GLU A 545 61.20 13.26 -64.66
N GLU A 546 61.60 13.75 -63.48
CA GLU A 546 62.67 14.75 -63.32
C GLU A 546 64.03 14.20 -63.79
N LYS A 547 64.34 12.94 -63.47
CA LYS A 547 65.56 12.26 -63.98
C LYS A 547 65.51 12.06 -65.49
N GLN A 548 64.36 11.67 -66.05
CA GLN A 548 64.19 11.55 -67.51
C GLN A 548 64.32 12.90 -68.20
N ALA A 549 63.75 13.97 -67.63
CA ALA A 549 63.91 15.33 -68.13
C ALA A 549 65.38 15.78 -68.07
N ALA A 550 66.08 15.52 -66.95
CA ALA A 550 67.51 15.79 -66.84
C ALA A 550 68.34 14.98 -67.85
N GLN A 551 67.99 13.71 -68.05
CA GLN A 551 68.64 12.87 -69.05
C GLN A 551 68.40 13.39 -70.47
N ALA A 552 67.19 13.86 -70.80
CA ALA A 552 66.89 14.49 -72.09
C ALA A 552 67.75 15.75 -72.32
N VAL A 553 67.94 16.60 -71.30
CA VAL A 553 68.83 17.77 -71.38
C VAL A 553 70.29 17.35 -71.59
N ILE A 554 70.74 16.27 -70.94
CA ILE A 554 72.10 15.74 -71.15
C ILE A 554 72.24 15.22 -72.58
N VAL A 555 71.25 14.47 -73.10
CA VAL A 555 71.26 13.98 -74.49
C VAL A 555 71.33 15.14 -75.47
N GLU A 556 70.50 16.17 -75.31
CA GLU A 556 70.55 17.36 -76.16
C GLU A 556 71.93 18.06 -76.10
N LYS A 557 72.53 18.12 -74.91
CA LYS A 557 73.89 18.66 -74.75
C LYS A 557 74.95 17.78 -75.42
N VAL A 558 74.82 16.46 -75.35
CA VAL A 558 75.72 15.52 -76.03
C VAL A 558 75.58 15.68 -77.54
N GLU A 559 74.36 15.75 -78.08
CA GLU A 559 74.12 15.99 -79.51
C GLU A 559 74.73 17.31 -79.98
N ARG A 560 74.62 18.40 -79.18
CA ARG A 560 75.31 19.67 -79.48
C ARG A 560 76.83 19.53 -79.47
N LEU A 561 77.39 18.83 -78.48
CA LEU A 561 78.84 18.60 -78.39
C LEU A 561 79.36 17.65 -79.49
N GLU A 562 78.53 16.72 -79.96
CA GLU A 562 78.82 15.87 -81.12
C GLU A 562 78.82 16.70 -82.40
N ALA A 563 77.84 17.60 -82.59
CA ALA A 563 77.82 18.54 -83.70
C ALA A 563 79.05 19.47 -83.70
N GLU A 564 79.40 20.05 -82.56
CA GLU A 564 80.63 20.85 -82.40
C GLU A 564 81.89 20.03 -82.69
N ASN A 565 81.96 18.77 -82.26
CA ASN A 565 83.08 17.88 -82.59
C ASN A 565 83.15 17.56 -84.09
N ASP A 566 82.02 17.39 -84.74
CA ASP A 566 81.98 17.12 -86.18
C ASP A 566 82.38 18.37 -86.98
N GLU A 567 82.00 19.57 -86.55
CA GLU A 567 82.53 20.84 -87.09
C GLU A 567 84.05 20.92 -86.91
N LEU A 568 84.56 20.65 -85.70
CA LEU A 568 86.01 20.62 -85.44
C LEU A 568 86.74 19.57 -86.29
N ARG A 569 86.12 18.42 -86.54
CA ARG A 569 86.68 17.41 -87.46
C ARG A 569 86.70 17.90 -88.90
N GLN A 570 85.66 18.60 -89.35
CA GLN A 570 85.64 19.22 -90.67
C GLN A 570 86.71 20.31 -90.79
N GLU A 571 86.90 21.15 -89.77
CA GLU A 571 87.99 22.13 -89.72
C GLU A 571 89.36 21.44 -89.76
N GLN A 572 89.55 20.37 -88.98
CA GLN A 572 90.80 19.59 -89.01
C GLN A 572 91.05 18.93 -90.37
N ALA A 573 90.01 18.44 -91.04
CA ALA A 573 90.11 17.92 -92.40
C ALA A 573 90.48 19.04 -93.39
N GLY A 574 89.90 20.24 -93.25
CA GLY A 574 90.28 21.42 -94.01
C GLY A 574 91.75 21.81 -93.81
N PHE A 575 92.23 21.83 -92.56
CA PHE A 575 93.66 22.04 -92.27
C PHE A 575 94.55 20.93 -92.82
N ALA A 576 94.07 19.69 -92.89
CA ALA A 576 94.80 18.59 -93.50
C ALA A 576 94.92 18.78 -95.02
N GLU A 577 93.84 19.18 -95.70
CA GLU A 577 93.87 19.55 -97.12
C GLU A 577 94.79 20.74 -97.38
N GLU A 578 94.78 21.77 -96.52
CA GLU A 578 95.70 22.89 -96.62
C GLU A 578 97.16 22.47 -96.41
N ARG A 579 97.44 21.56 -95.47
CA ARG A 579 98.77 20.96 -95.27
C ARG A 579 99.20 20.16 -96.49
N GLU A 580 98.29 19.44 -97.13
CA GLU A 580 98.57 18.69 -98.35
C GLU A 580 98.88 19.64 -99.52
N ARG A 581 98.08 20.69 -99.73
CA ARG A 581 98.39 21.76 -100.70
C ARG A 581 99.74 22.43 -100.40
N HIS A 582 100.06 22.65 -99.13
CA HIS A 582 101.37 23.16 -98.73
C HIS A 582 102.48 22.15 -99.03
N ALA A 583 102.28 20.86 -98.78
CA ALA A 583 103.25 19.81 -99.12
C ALA A 583 103.48 19.74 -100.64
N GLU A 584 102.42 19.78 -101.45
CA GLU A 584 102.52 19.88 -102.91
C GLU A 584 103.28 21.15 -103.34
N SER A 585 103.00 22.28 -102.69
CA SER A 585 103.72 23.53 -102.97
C SER A 585 105.21 23.41 -102.65
N LEU A 586 105.57 22.71 -101.56
CA LEU A 586 106.96 22.46 -101.16
C LEU A 586 107.64 21.48 -102.12
N GLU A 587 106.96 20.44 -102.61
CA GLU A 587 107.48 19.57 -103.66
C GLU A 587 107.73 20.32 -104.96
N ARG A 588 106.83 21.25 -105.32
CA ARG A 588 106.99 22.13 -106.48
C ARG A 588 108.21 23.05 -106.32
N ILE A 589 108.43 23.59 -105.11
CA ILE A 589 109.63 24.37 -104.80
C ILE A 589 110.89 23.50 -104.91
N ARG A 590 110.91 22.29 -104.36
CA ARG A 590 112.04 21.36 -104.48
C ARG A 590 112.34 20.97 -105.94
N ALA A 591 111.31 20.80 -106.77
CA ALA A 591 111.49 20.53 -108.19
C ALA A 591 112.16 21.72 -108.90
N LEU A 592 111.72 22.95 -108.61
CA LEU A 592 112.34 24.18 -109.13
C LEU A 592 113.78 24.38 -108.63
N GLU A 593 114.07 24.03 -107.38
CA GLU A 593 115.44 24.02 -106.85
C GLU A 593 116.32 22.99 -107.57
N GLY A 594 115.79 21.80 -107.85
CA GLY A 594 116.47 20.77 -108.66
C GLY A 594 116.79 21.25 -110.07
N GLU A 595 115.85 21.92 -110.73
CA GLU A 595 116.09 22.57 -112.03
C GLU A 595 117.15 23.68 -111.94
N GLY A 596 117.14 24.47 -110.85
CA GLY A 596 118.15 25.48 -110.57
C GLY A 596 119.56 24.91 -110.42
N VAL A 597 119.72 23.77 -109.74
CA VAL A 597 121.01 23.06 -109.61
C VAL A 597 121.48 22.54 -110.96
N VAL A 598 120.60 21.99 -111.79
CA VAL A 598 120.94 21.54 -113.16
C VAL A 598 121.39 22.72 -114.02
N LEU A 599 120.72 23.87 -113.93
CA LEU A 599 121.12 25.08 -114.63
C LEU A 599 122.48 25.62 -114.15
N GLN A 600 122.76 25.60 -112.84
CA GLN A 600 124.07 25.98 -112.30
C GLN A 600 125.19 25.04 -112.77
N GLN A 601 124.95 23.73 -112.79
CA GLN A 601 125.93 22.76 -113.32
C GLN A 601 126.20 22.98 -114.81
N ARG A 602 125.16 23.33 -115.58
CA ARG A 602 125.28 23.64 -117.01
C ARG A 602 126.07 24.93 -117.25
N LEU A 603 125.88 25.96 -116.42
CA LEU A 603 126.65 27.20 -116.46
C LEU A 603 128.14 26.96 -116.12
N ALA A 604 128.41 26.17 -115.07
CA ALA A 604 129.77 25.82 -114.66
C ALA A 604 130.51 24.99 -115.74
N ALA A 605 129.80 24.09 -116.43
CA ALA A 605 130.36 23.38 -117.59
C ALA A 605 130.71 24.33 -118.74
N GLN A 606 129.85 25.32 -119.02
CA GLN A 606 130.08 26.33 -120.05
C GLN A 606 131.28 27.24 -119.72
N GLU A 607 131.49 27.58 -118.45
CA GLU A 607 132.66 28.33 -117.99
C GLU A 607 133.97 27.51 -118.10
N MET A 608 133.93 26.21 -117.81
CA MET A 608 135.07 25.29 -118.00
C MET A 608 135.49 25.20 -119.48
N ASP A 609 134.52 25.06 -120.39
CA ASP A 609 134.78 25.04 -121.83
C ASP A 609 135.37 26.37 -122.32
N SER A 610 134.87 27.50 -121.80
CA SER A 610 135.40 28.84 -122.10
C SER A 610 136.87 28.98 -121.68
N ARG A 611 137.25 28.42 -120.52
CA ARG A 611 138.64 28.42 -120.02
C ARG A 611 139.55 27.51 -120.85
N LEU A 612 139.07 26.35 -121.28
CA LEU A 612 139.81 25.45 -122.17
C LEU A 612 140.07 26.08 -123.54
N GLN A 613 139.09 26.79 -124.10
CA GLN A 613 139.25 27.53 -125.35
C GLN A 613 140.25 28.69 -125.23
N ALA A 614 140.26 29.41 -124.10
CA ALA A 614 141.25 30.45 -123.83
C ALA A 614 142.68 29.89 -123.72
N LYS A 615 142.84 28.71 -123.11
CA LYS A 615 144.15 28.05 -122.96
C LYS A 615 144.72 27.59 -124.31
N ARG A 616 143.90 26.93 -125.14
CA ARG A 616 144.26 26.54 -126.52
C ARG A 616 144.67 27.73 -127.38
N LYS A 617 144.02 28.88 -127.20
CA LYS A 617 144.36 30.12 -127.91
C LYS A 617 145.73 30.67 -127.49
N SER A 618 146.04 30.65 -126.19
CA SER A 618 147.36 31.07 -125.70
C SER A 618 148.51 30.15 -126.14
N GLU A 619 148.26 28.84 -126.25
CA GLU A 619 149.23 27.85 -126.75
C GLU A 619 149.50 28.04 -128.25
N LEU A 620 148.48 28.38 -129.04
CA LEU A 620 148.64 28.73 -130.47
C LEU A 620 149.46 30.01 -130.67
N ASP A 621 149.24 31.04 -129.85
CA ASP A 621 149.98 32.31 -129.89
C ASP A 621 151.43 32.19 -129.39
N GLY A 622 151.76 31.09 -128.69
CA GLY A 622 153.13 30.70 -128.34
C GLY A 622 153.86 30.08 -129.53
N LEU A 623 153.24 29.07 -130.16
CA LEU A 623 153.81 28.36 -131.32
C LEU A 623 154.03 29.29 -132.53
N LEU A 624 153.15 30.29 -132.73
CA LEU A 624 153.32 31.29 -133.78
C LEU A 624 154.49 32.26 -133.53
N ARG A 625 154.84 32.54 -132.26
CA ARG A 625 156.00 33.36 -131.91
C ARG A 625 157.31 32.59 -132.06
N ASP A 626 157.33 31.31 -131.73
CA ASP A 626 158.51 30.47 -131.88
C ASP A 626 158.86 30.26 -133.37
N LEU A 627 157.85 30.09 -134.23
CA LEU A 627 158.05 30.02 -135.69
C LEU A 627 158.55 31.35 -136.30
N LEU A 628 158.12 32.50 -135.77
CA LEU A 628 158.63 33.81 -136.16
C LEU A 628 160.07 34.06 -135.66
N GLY A 629 160.49 33.39 -134.58
CA GLY A 629 161.87 33.40 -134.08
C GLY A 629 162.82 32.50 -134.88
N GLU A 630 162.38 31.30 -135.26
CA GLU A 630 163.21 30.35 -136.02
C GLU A 630 163.46 30.81 -137.47
N LEU A 631 162.49 31.48 -138.12
CA LEU A 631 162.67 32.07 -139.46
C LEU A 631 163.62 33.29 -139.45
N ALA A 632 163.61 34.07 -138.37
CA ALA A 632 164.58 35.16 -138.16
C ALA A 632 166.00 34.63 -137.87
N GLY A 633 166.12 33.42 -137.30
CA GLY A 633 167.38 32.71 -137.07
C GLY A 633 167.96 32.01 -138.32
N MET A 634 167.12 31.47 -139.19
CA MET A 634 167.52 30.64 -140.34
C MET A 634 168.04 31.37 -141.60
N LYS A 635 168.00 32.70 -141.70
CA LYS A 635 168.56 33.37 -142.90
C LYS A 635 169.37 34.63 -142.66
N LYS A 636 169.55 34.99 -141.39
CA LYS A 636 170.77 35.65 -140.93
C LYS A 636 172.03 34.79 -141.22
N THR A 637 171.87 33.49 -141.49
CA THR A 637 172.90 32.49 -141.87
C THR A 637 173.11 32.27 -143.38
N LEU A 638 172.35 32.93 -144.26
CA LEU A 638 172.53 32.84 -145.73
C LEU A 638 172.91 34.19 -146.37
N LEU A 639 173.15 35.22 -145.54
CA LEU A 639 173.63 36.56 -145.89
C LEU A 639 175.16 36.74 -145.73
N SER A 640 175.97 35.68 -145.63
CA SER A 640 177.45 35.80 -145.55
C SER A 640 178.24 34.93 -146.55
N GLU A 641 177.60 34.50 -147.64
CA GLU A 641 178.28 33.86 -148.80
C GLU A 641 178.28 34.74 -150.08
N LYS A 642 177.83 35.99 -150.03
CA LYS A 642 178.08 36.98 -151.07
C LYS A 642 178.19 38.40 -150.50
N CYS A 643 179.41 38.93 -150.60
CA CYS A 643 179.90 40.30 -150.32
C CYS A 643 180.08 40.67 -148.85
#